data_AF-A0A6P0GIK3-F1
#
_entry.id   AF-A0A6P0GIK3-F1
#
_cell.length_a   1.000
_cell.length_b   1.000
_cell.length_c   1.000
_cell.angle_alpha   90.00
_cell.angle_beta   90.00
_cell.angle_gamma   90.00
#
_symmetry.space_group_name_H-M   'P 1'
#
loop_
_entity.id
_entity.type
_entity.pdbx_description
1 polymer ?
#
loop_
_entity_poly.entity_id
_entity_poly.type
_entity_poly.pdbx_seq_one_letter_code
_entity_poly.pdbx_strand_id
1 'polypeptide(L)'
;MRLPAPIRPAEREDAATATAGKRRPYRTSEDTGRGSPGSHPDGGDRVSGSARATGQTGTGSKRPRTQDQHRARPLPDPCSPGPRRGPQGSPEHPPLPVSDAAAGGVVIAVPRSDVDHEHGRVARIDPLVGSSGHRRRAWGGPSPHHRPRSARVATTTVRDALAVPVVRAAGPVVVAGAAGLDRQVRWVHTTELVDIAPLLRGGDLVLSTGIALPDRPADLAAFAESLDRSEAAGLVIELGRRWTEVPAALVEACERLSLPLVALAREVRFAAVAQAVGERIVDLQLEALREAQRVHEVFTELSIAEAGPAEILESVQRLAGATVVLEDEQHRVVDFRSGAGDAGFLADWQARSRAVVLDGRTTWDEAAGRLVTRVGKPDRGWGRLVIESPAEPTERLVATAERAAAALALHRLHDRQRDSLTRRTHHELLVRLLADPGAPDLLQRCELAGVPLVRRQLVGLSLRCPVTADVPARQGQLDAAVAAAVHAVHEMRVPALVCEMDDAVRVLLSLAPSDDGTRVTEDLAGRVHRRVRVVAGAGRPADRVGEVGRTLRESLHVVDAVRPGAQERSVHRLEDVHLRGLLSLLADDDRLRLFTARELDALKAHDARWRTGLLETVRALVRHPGSKSDAAVELHVSRSALYDRLAKVEQVLGVDLDDPDILVSLHVAVLADEVLGHGTGAAPGARSPAVPT
;
A
#
# COMPACT_ATOMS: atom_id res chain seq x y z
N MET A 1 -25.78 9.41 43.65
CA MET A 1 -24.41 9.68 44.17
C MET A 1 -23.55 10.23 43.04
N ARG A 2 -22.57 11.10 43.35
CA ARG A 2 -21.51 11.53 42.41
C ARG A 2 -20.19 10.93 42.87
N LEU A 3 -19.33 10.53 41.94
CA LEU A 3 -17.91 10.19 42.17
C LEU A 3 -17.03 11.09 41.28
N PRO A 4 -15.79 11.40 41.68
CA PRO A 4 -15.02 12.51 41.11
C PRO A 4 -14.10 12.11 39.93
N ALA A 5 -13.64 13.13 39.20
CA ALA A 5 -12.67 13.00 38.10
C ALA A 5 -11.21 12.92 38.59
N PRO A 6 -10.28 12.34 37.81
CA PRO A 6 -8.86 12.22 38.17
C PRO A 6 -8.08 13.53 38.03
N ILE A 7 -6.92 13.57 38.69
CA ILE A 7 -6.07 14.75 38.92
C ILE A 7 -4.97 14.85 37.83
N ARG A 8 -4.62 16.08 37.41
CA ARG A 8 -3.44 16.34 36.56
C ARG A 8 -2.15 16.32 37.41
N PRO A 9 -1.05 15.71 36.94
CA PRO A 9 0.27 15.91 37.55
C PRO A 9 0.79 17.33 37.28
N ALA A 10 1.67 17.82 38.16
CA ALA A 10 2.24 19.17 38.10
C ALA A 10 3.57 19.21 37.33
N GLU A 11 3.88 20.38 36.77
CA GLU A 11 5.16 20.70 36.16
C GLU A 11 6.29 20.76 37.22
N ARG A 12 7.52 20.50 36.79
CA ARG A 12 8.75 20.66 37.60
C ARG A 12 9.78 21.44 36.77
N GLU A 13 10.10 22.65 37.22
CA GLU A 13 11.24 23.41 36.73
C GLU A 13 12.52 23.15 37.56
N ASP A 14 13.64 23.41 36.90
CA ASP A 14 14.93 23.87 37.42
C ASP A 14 15.69 23.11 38.52
N ALA A 15 16.73 22.41 38.06
CA ALA A 15 18.02 22.34 38.76
C ALA A 15 19.18 22.23 37.74
N ALA A 16 19.74 23.36 37.31
CA ALA A 16 20.90 23.41 36.41
C ALA A 16 21.95 24.45 36.89
N THR A 17 23.10 23.96 37.35
CA THR A 17 24.13 24.79 38.02
C THR A 17 24.99 25.55 37.01
N ALA A 18 25.32 26.80 37.33
CA ALA A 18 26.15 27.66 36.47
C ALA A 18 27.64 27.26 36.43
N THR A 19 28.30 27.51 35.29
CA THR A 19 29.76 27.73 35.20
C THR A 19 30.02 28.83 34.16
N ALA A 20 30.99 29.72 34.42
CA ALA A 20 31.10 31.00 33.73
C ALA A 20 32.05 31.00 32.51
N GLY A 21 31.66 31.73 31.44
CA GLY A 21 32.50 32.00 30.26
C GLY A 21 32.40 33.47 29.82
N LYS A 22 33.45 34.26 30.07
CA LYS A 22 33.47 35.73 29.82
C LYS A 22 33.70 36.09 28.36
N ARG A 23 32.91 37.04 27.82
CA ARG A 23 33.40 38.31 27.20
C ARG A 23 32.23 39.30 26.99
N ARG A 24 32.56 40.59 26.77
CA ARG A 24 31.63 41.73 26.79
C ARG A 24 31.19 42.20 25.39
N PRO A 25 30.07 42.95 25.28
CA PRO A 25 29.53 43.45 24.02
C PRO A 25 30.10 44.83 23.62
N TYR A 26 29.79 45.25 22.38
CA TYR A 26 29.76 46.67 21.98
C TYR A 26 28.32 47.19 21.92
N ARG A 27 28.15 48.51 21.96
CA ARG A 27 26.85 49.20 22.08
C ARG A 27 26.94 50.58 21.40
N THR A 28 25.80 51.14 20.97
CA THR A 28 25.59 52.56 20.59
C THR A 28 26.38 53.06 19.36
N SER A 29 25.97 54.13 18.64
CA SER A 29 24.96 55.16 18.93
C SER A 29 24.22 55.70 17.67
N GLU A 30 23.11 56.45 17.91
CA GLU A 30 22.67 57.73 17.27
C GLU A 30 22.52 57.88 15.72
N ASP A 31 21.76 58.85 15.17
CA ASP A 31 20.57 59.64 15.58
C ASP A 31 20.04 60.45 14.35
N THR A 32 18.89 61.13 14.47
CA THR A 32 18.27 62.13 13.57
C THR A 32 17.58 61.61 12.29
N GLY A 33 16.50 62.24 11.78
CA GLY A 33 15.62 63.25 12.40
C GLY A 33 14.76 64.08 11.41
N ARG A 34 13.45 64.24 11.72
CA ARG A 34 12.42 65.09 11.02
C ARG A 34 12.00 64.60 9.60
N GLY A 35 10.78 64.86 9.11
CA GLY A 35 9.60 65.49 9.73
C GLY A 35 8.37 65.52 8.80
N SER A 36 7.18 65.83 9.34
CA SER A 36 5.87 65.96 8.65
C SER A 36 5.36 67.43 8.76
N PRO A 37 4.11 67.84 8.42
CA PRO A 37 2.97 67.15 7.75
C PRO A 37 2.21 68.00 6.68
N GLY A 38 1.06 67.50 6.18
CA GLY A 38 -0.04 68.28 5.55
C GLY A 38 -0.61 67.67 4.25
N SER A 39 -1.88 67.82 3.85
CA SER A 39 -3.09 68.38 4.52
C SER A 39 -4.38 67.89 3.79
N HIS A 40 -5.55 67.91 4.46
CA HIS A 40 -6.89 67.76 3.83
C HIS A 40 -7.34 69.05 3.10
N PRO A 41 -8.24 68.96 2.10
CA PRO A 41 -9.72 69.03 2.29
C PRO A 41 -10.42 67.64 2.09
N ASP A 42 -11.70 67.35 2.37
CA ASP A 42 -12.99 68.09 2.55
C ASP A 42 -13.73 68.42 1.22
N GLY A 43 -15.02 68.10 1.01
CA GLY A 43 -15.97 67.31 1.82
C GLY A 43 -17.41 67.26 1.26
N GLY A 44 -18.32 66.54 1.94
CA GLY A 44 -19.79 66.63 1.79
C GLY A 44 -20.48 65.88 0.61
N ASP A 45 -21.82 65.71 0.59
CA ASP A 45 -22.82 65.76 1.69
C ASP A 45 -24.21 65.19 1.27
N ARG A 46 -24.87 64.38 2.12
CA ARG A 46 -26.36 64.18 2.22
C ARG A 46 -27.16 63.70 0.94
N VAL A 47 -28.47 63.37 0.93
CA VAL A 47 -29.51 63.14 1.97
C VAL A 47 -30.53 62.04 1.59
N SER A 48 -31.03 61.37 2.64
CA SER A 48 -32.25 60.57 2.91
C SER A 48 -33.45 60.41 1.94
N GLY A 49 -34.07 59.21 2.05
CA GLY A 49 -35.54 58.99 2.09
C GLY A 49 -36.17 58.21 0.92
N SER A 50 -37.43 57.72 0.97
CA SER A 50 -38.30 57.22 2.07
C SER A 50 -39.68 56.85 1.47
N ALA A 51 -40.29 55.72 1.88
CA ALA A 51 -41.74 55.41 1.73
C ALA A 51 -42.36 55.31 0.30
N ARG A 52 -43.57 54.75 0.07
CA ARG A 52 -44.25 53.52 0.62
C ARG A 52 -45.53 53.22 -0.21
N ALA A 53 -45.94 51.95 -0.25
CA ALA A 53 -47.32 51.43 -0.38
C ALA A 53 -48.08 51.41 -1.74
N THR A 54 -48.97 50.40 -1.84
CA THR A 54 -50.18 50.23 -2.71
C THR A 54 -50.03 50.22 -4.25
N GLY A 55 -50.73 49.36 -5.01
CA GLY A 55 -51.55 48.17 -4.66
C GLY A 55 -52.70 47.88 -5.65
N GLN A 56 -53.11 46.59 -5.79
CA GLN A 56 -54.32 46.11 -6.52
C GLN A 56 -54.32 46.30 -8.06
N THR A 57 -55.06 45.59 -8.94
CA THR A 57 -55.84 44.30 -8.93
C THR A 57 -56.10 43.82 -10.37
N GLY A 58 -56.42 42.53 -10.58
CA GLY A 58 -57.09 41.97 -11.79
C GLY A 58 -56.37 40.74 -12.38
N THR A 59 -56.87 39.50 -12.41
CA THR A 59 -58.12 38.89 -12.92
C THR A 59 -58.28 38.90 -14.45
N GLY A 60 -58.18 37.75 -15.14
CA GLY A 60 -58.43 37.70 -16.60
C GLY A 60 -58.17 36.37 -17.34
N SER A 61 -59.06 35.39 -17.18
CA SER A 61 -59.17 34.12 -17.94
C SER A 61 -58.87 34.14 -19.46
N LYS A 62 -58.19 33.08 -19.99
CA LYS A 62 -58.74 32.15 -21.04
C LYS A 62 -57.75 31.05 -21.52
N ARG A 63 -58.27 29.83 -21.77
CA ARG A 63 -57.78 28.86 -22.78
C ARG A 63 -58.57 29.06 -24.08
N PRO A 64 -58.08 28.62 -25.27
CA PRO A 64 -58.71 27.42 -25.88
C PRO A 64 -57.84 26.53 -26.81
N ARG A 65 -58.30 25.26 -26.96
CA ARG A 65 -58.34 24.39 -28.18
C ARG A 65 -57.10 24.09 -29.06
N THR A 66 -56.57 22.88 -28.89
CA THR A 66 -56.63 21.72 -29.83
C THR A 66 -56.81 21.91 -31.35
N GLN A 67 -55.81 21.43 -32.14
CA GLN A 67 -55.87 20.53 -33.33
C GLN A 67 -54.40 20.23 -33.73
N ASP A 68 -53.87 19.04 -34.06
CA ASP A 68 -54.34 17.74 -34.60
C ASP A 68 -54.37 17.64 -36.15
N GLN A 69 -53.36 16.98 -36.76
CA GLN A 69 -53.51 16.04 -37.90
C GLN A 69 -52.20 15.36 -38.44
N HIS A 70 -52.24 14.03 -38.49
CA HIS A 70 -51.75 13.04 -39.50
C HIS A 70 -50.42 13.10 -40.33
N ARG A 71 -49.68 11.98 -40.22
CA ARG A 71 -49.14 11.04 -41.26
C ARG A 71 -48.47 11.55 -42.56
N ALA A 72 -47.26 11.02 -42.84
CA ALA A 72 -47.01 10.10 -43.99
C ALA A 72 -45.61 9.40 -43.95
N ARG A 73 -45.46 8.27 -44.66
CA ARG A 73 -44.21 7.66 -45.17
C ARG A 73 -44.37 7.50 -46.70
N PRO A 74 -43.28 7.48 -47.50
CA PRO A 74 -42.85 6.19 -48.07
C PRO A 74 -41.30 6.02 -48.26
N LEU A 75 -40.93 4.82 -48.73
CA LEU A 75 -39.60 4.34 -49.19
C LEU A 75 -39.46 4.53 -50.73
N PRO A 76 -38.31 4.30 -51.45
CA PRO A 76 -37.43 3.11 -51.37
C PRO A 76 -35.90 3.24 -51.68
N ASP A 77 -35.18 2.11 -51.57
CA ASP A 77 -33.81 1.88 -52.05
C ASP A 77 -33.73 1.64 -53.59
N PRO A 78 -32.54 1.53 -54.21
CA PRO A 78 -31.91 0.19 -54.34
C PRO A 78 -30.36 0.11 -54.44
N CYS A 79 -29.78 -1.04 -54.05
CA CYS A 79 -28.85 -1.91 -54.85
C CYS A 79 -27.83 -2.71 -54.02
N SER A 80 -27.66 -3.99 -54.36
CA SER A 80 -26.62 -4.94 -53.87
C SER A 80 -26.11 -5.80 -55.04
N PRO A 81 -25.00 -6.56 -54.89
CA PRO A 81 -25.18 -8.01 -54.75
C PRO A 81 -24.15 -8.76 -53.87
N GLY A 82 -24.55 -9.92 -53.31
CA GLY A 82 -23.65 -10.99 -52.81
C GLY A 82 -23.31 -12.02 -53.90
N PRO A 83 -23.02 -13.32 -53.63
CA PRO A 83 -23.28 -14.16 -52.43
C PRO A 83 -21.99 -14.90 -51.91
N ARG A 84 -21.93 -15.87 -50.97
CA ARG A 84 -22.77 -17.08 -50.70
C ARG A 84 -22.66 -17.67 -49.27
N ARG A 85 -23.85 -17.96 -48.69
CA ARG A 85 -24.31 -19.17 -47.93
C ARG A 85 -23.55 -19.71 -46.69
N GLY A 86 -24.30 -19.85 -45.57
CA GLY A 86 -24.01 -20.70 -44.39
C GLY A 86 -24.62 -22.11 -44.53
N PRO A 87 -25.27 -22.73 -43.51
CA PRO A 87 -25.82 -22.22 -42.21
C PRO A 87 -25.21 -22.99 -40.99
N GLN A 88 -25.79 -23.28 -39.79
CA GLN A 88 -27.10 -23.08 -39.13
C GLN A 88 -26.99 -23.31 -37.58
N GLY A 89 -27.97 -22.86 -36.76
CA GLY A 89 -28.30 -23.47 -35.45
C GLY A 89 -28.35 -22.56 -34.20
N SER A 90 -29.48 -22.60 -33.46
CA SER A 90 -29.73 -22.03 -32.11
C SER A 90 -30.68 -22.97 -31.33
N PRO A 91 -30.79 -22.94 -29.98
CA PRO A 91 -31.80 -22.10 -29.29
C PRO A 91 -31.35 -21.55 -27.89
N GLU A 92 -31.76 -20.34 -27.47
CA GLU A 92 -32.88 -19.96 -26.55
C GLU A 92 -32.71 -20.23 -25.03
N HIS A 93 -33.15 -19.26 -24.20
CA HIS A 93 -33.25 -19.37 -22.73
C HIS A 93 -34.22 -18.29 -22.15
N PRO A 94 -35.27 -18.65 -21.38
CA PRO A 94 -36.08 -17.72 -20.57
C PRO A 94 -36.00 -18.00 -19.03
N PRO A 95 -36.56 -17.12 -18.16
CA PRO A 95 -36.14 -17.02 -16.74
C PRO A 95 -37.14 -17.51 -15.65
N LEU A 96 -36.70 -17.43 -14.39
CA LEU A 96 -37.40 -17.81 -13.14
C LEU A 96 -38.38 -16.74 -12.59
N PRO A 97 -39.41 -17.17 -11.83
CA PRO A 97 -40.05 -16.41 -10.75
C PRO A 97 -39.98 -17.12 -9.37
N VAL A 98 -40.55 -16.50 -8.32
CA VAL A 98 -40.44 -16.89 -6.89
C VAL A 98 -41.80 -16.99 -6.18
N SER A 99 -41.96 -17.93 -5.23
CA SER A 99 -42.66 -17.72 -3.93
C SER A 99 -42.60 -18.91 -2.94
N ASP A 100 -42.29 -18.60 -1.68
CA ASP A 100 -42.76 -19.14 -0.39
C ASP A 100 -42.84 -20.64 0.01
N ALA A 101 -42.18 -20.89 1.17
CA ALA A 101 -42.65 -21.56 2.39
C ALA A 101 -43.14 -23.02 2.42
N ALA A 102 -42.38 -23.87 3.13
CA ALA A 102 -42.86 -24.71 4.24
C ALA A 102 -41.68 -25.22 5.10
N ALA A 103 -41.95 -25.71 6.32
CA ALA A 103 -40.94 -26.26 7.23
C ALA A 103 -40.78 -27.79 7.10
N GLY A 104 -39.58 -28.29 7.34
CA GLY A 104 -39.29 -29.74 7.44
C GLY A 104 -37.83 -30.00 7.79
N GLY A 105 -37.57 -30.62 8.95
CA GLY A 105 -36.21 -31.00 9.36
C GLY A 105 -35.74 -32.29 8.69
N VAL A 106 -34.48 -32.35 8.26
CA VAL A 106 -33.87 -33.54 7.65
C VAL A 106 -32.56 -33.88 8.35
N VAL A 107 -32.45 -35.13 8.81
CA VAL A 107 -31.19 -35.71 9.32
C VAL A 107 -30.32 -36.11 8.13
N ILE A 108 -29.12 -35.54 8.03
CA ILE A 108 -28.14 -35.91 7.00
C ILE A 108 -27.26 -37.04 7.55
N ALA A 109 -27.44 -38.25 7.04
CA ALA A 109 -26.53 -39.37 7.27
C ALA A 109 -25.29 -39.24 6.37
N VAL A 110 -24.10 -39.54 6.91
CA VAL A 110 -22.85 -39.60 6.13
C VAL A 110 -22.70 -40.99 5.51
N PRO A 111 -22.58 -41.13 4.19
CA PRO A 111 -22.39 -42.43 3.55
C PRO A 111 -20.99 -42.98 3.83
N ARG A 112 -20.91 -44.28 4.11
CA ARG A 112 -19.68 -45.08 3.94
C ARG A 112 -19.68 -45.65 2.52
N SER A 113 -18.51 -45.73 1.91
CA SER A 113 -18.29 -46.42 0.63
C SER A 113 -17.66 -47.77 0.89
N ASP A 114 -18.29 -48.84 0.41
CA ASP A 114 -17.83 -50.22 0.58
C ASP A 114 -16.60 -50.55 -0.29
N VAL A 115 -15.89 -51.62 0.09
CA VAL A 115 -14.72 -52.14 -0.64
C VAL A 115 -14.82 -53.67 -0.72
N ASP A 116 -15.36 -54.17 -1.83
CA ASP A 116 -15.36 -55.61 -2.12
C ASP A 116 -13.95 -56.13 -2.47
N HIS A 117 -13.69 -57.38 -2.09
CA HIS A 117 -12.54 -58.17 -2.55
C HIS A 117 -12.94 -58.88 -3.87
N GLU A 118 -12.02 -59.29 -4.76
CA GLU A 118 -11.25 -60.53 -4.59
C GLU A 118 -10.20 -60.82 -5.70
N HIS A 119 -9.34 -61.81 -5.40
CA HIS A 119 -8.65 -62.73 -6.33
C HIS A 119 -7.65 -62.20 -7.38
N GLY A 120 -6.42 -62.00 -6.90
CA GLY A 120 -5.21 -61.70 -7.67
C GLY A 120 -4.59 -62.84 -8.52
N ARG A 121 -3.39 -62.55 -9.04
CA ARG A 121 -2.39 -63.53 -9.54
C ARG A 121 -0.99 -62.91 -9.48
N VAL A 122 0.05 -63.76 -9.41
CA VAL A 122 1.46 -63.37 -9.29
C VAL A 122 2.22 -63.65 -10.59
N ALA A 123 3.13 -62.75 -10.98
CA ALA A 123 4.13 -63.00 -12.01
C ALA A 123 5.46 -62.27 -11.69
N ARG A 124 6.59 -62.95 -11.93
CA ARG A 124 7.95 -62.35 -11.92
C ARG A 124 8.43 -62.18 -13.35
N ILE A 125 9.15 -61.10 -13.67
CA ILE A 125 10.15 -61.05 -14.75
C ILE A 125 11.36 -60.24 -14.24
N ASP A 126 12.56 -60.65 -14.66
CA ASP A 126 13.88 -60.12 -14.24
C ASP A 126 14.33 -58.85 -15.02
N PRO A 127 15.36 -58.12 -14.53
CA PRO A 127 15.76 -56.83 -15.08
C PRO A 127 16.62 -56.92 -16.36
N LEU A 128 16.51 -55.90 -17.23
CA LEU A 128 17.39 -55.71 -18.38
C LEU A 128 18.42 -54.58 -18.16
N VAL A 129 19.64 -54.81 -18.64
CA VAL A 129 20.78 -53.90 -18.53
C VAL A 129 20.79 -52.93 -19.73
N GLY A 130 21.00 -51.64 -19.47
CA GLY A 130 21.26 -50.63 -20.49
C GLY A 130 22.21 -49.56 -19.95
N SER A 131 23.38 -49.41 -20.57
CA SER A 131 24.45 -48.54 -20.06
C SER A 131 24.57 -47.22 -20.84
N SER A 132 24.66 -46.11 -20.10
CA SER A 132 25.44 -44.94 -20.52
C SER A 132 25.92 -44.19 -19.28
N GLY A 133 27.19 -43.82 -19.24
CA GLY A 133 27.83 -43.30 -18.03
C GLY A 133 27.74 -41.78 -17.92
N HIS A 134 27.30 -41.26 -16.77
CA HIS A 134 27.61 -39.91 -16.32
C HIS A 134 28.17 -39.93 -14.89
N ARG A 135 28.95 -38.89 -14.54
CA ARG A 135 29.94 -38.96 -13.46
C ARG A 135 29.28 -38.95 -12.08
N ARG A 136 29.75 -39.82 -11.18
CA ARG A 136 29.36 -39.84 -9.76
C ARG A 136 29.63 -38.47 -9.13
N ARG A 137 28.58 -37.79 -8.67
CA ARG A 137 28.64 -36.95 -7.46
C ARG A 137 27.97 -37.72 -6.34
N ALA A 138 28.50 -37.63 -5.12
CA ALA A 138 27.93 -38.34 -3.99
C ALA A 138 26.57 -37.71 -3.62
N TRP A 139 25.52 -38.53 -3.63
CA TRP A 139 24.28 -38.17 -2.97
C TRP A 139 24.49 -38.32 -1.46
N GLY A 140 24.52 -37.20 -0.74
CA GLY A 140 24.18 -37.23 0.68
C GLY A 140 22.75 -37.74 0.82
N GLY A 141 22.50 -38.60 1.81
CA GLY A 141 21.14 -39.04 2.10
C GLY A 141 20.24 -37.85 2.47
N PRO A 142 18.91 -37.97 2.32
CA PRO A 142 18.00 -36.92 2.76
C PRO A 142 18.21 -36.68 4.26
N SER A 143 18.63 -35.47 4.62
CA SER A 143 18.66 -35.03 6.01
C SER A 143 17.26 -35.15 6.61
N PRO A 144 17.11 -35.44 7.92
CA PRO A 144 15.80 -35.61 8.54
C PRO A 144 14.95 -34.36 8.28
N HIS A 145 13.77 -34.54 7.69
CA HIS A 145 12.87 -33.42 7.43
C HIS A 145 12.52 -32.76 8.77
N HIS A 146 13.02 -31.55 8.99
CA HIS A 146 12.62 -30.74 10.12
C HIS A 146 11.13 -30.43 9.92
N ARG A 147 10.25 -31.12 10.65
CA ARG A 147 8.87 -30.65 10.78
C ARG A 147 8.95 -29.26 11.44
N PRO A 148 8.25 -28.24 10.93
CA PRO A 148 8.13 -26.98 11.64
C PRO A 148 7.56 -27.30 13.03
N ARG A 149 8.22 -26.82 14.08
CA ARG A 149 7.72 -26.95 15.44
C ARG A 149 6.42 -26.16 15.51
N SER A 150 5.30 -26.87 15.61
CA SER A 150 4.01 -26.25 15.86
C SER A 150 4.09 -25.45 17.16
N ALA A 151 3.80 -24.15 17.08
CA ALA A 151 3.78 -23.29 18.27
C ALA A 151 2.88 -23.92 19.34
N ARG A 152 3.29 -23.81 20.61
CA ARG A 152 2.59 -24.50 21.70
C ARG A 152 1.19 -23.90 21.92
N VAL A 153 0.16 -24.70 21.61
CA VAL A 153 -1.23 -24.44 22.01
C VAL A 153 -1.28 -24.20 23.53
N ALA A 154 -1.97 -23.13 23.94
CA ALA A 154 -2.22 -22.84 25.34
C ALA A 154 -3.00 -24.01 25.98
N THR A 155 -2.36 -24.69 26.94
CA THR A 155 -2.80 -25.99 27.44
C THR A 155 -2.74 -25.99 28.97
N THR A 156 -3.77 -26.56 29.62
CA THR A 156 -3.79 -26.75 31.07
C THR A 156 -2.68 -27.73 31.46
N THR A 157 -1.80 -27.34 32.38
CA THR A 157 -0.82 -28.26 32.99
C THR A 157 -1.37 -28.90 34.27
N VAL A 158 -0.66 -29.90 34.83
CA VAL A 158 -0.98 -30.41 36.18
C VAL A 158 -0.88 -29.28 37.20
N ARG A 159 0.13 -28.40 37.09
CA ARG A 159 0.29 -27.20 37.91
C ARG A 159 -0.95 -26.29 37.86
N ASP A 160 -1.52 -26.06 36.68
CA ASP A 160 -2.75 -25.28 36.51
C ASP A 160 -3.96 -25.98 37.13
N ALA A 161 -4.09 -27.29 36.93
CA ALA A 161 -5.18 -28.10 37.50
C ALA A 161 -5.18 -28.06 39.04
N LEU A 162 -4.00 -28.07 39.68
CA LEU A 162 -3.87 -27.91 41.14
C LEU A 162 -4.17 -26.49 41.63
N ALA A 163 -4.03 -25.48 40.77
CA ALA A 163 -4.35 -24.08 41.09
C ALA A 163 -5.86 -23.78 41.04
N VAL A 164 -6.67 -24.62 40.39
CA VAL A 164 -8.14 -24.47 40.30
C VAL A 164 -8.75 -24.41 41.70
N PRO A 165 -9.66 -23.46 42.01
CA PRO A 165 -10.11 -23.20 43.38
C PRO A 165 -10.66 -24.41 44.14
N VAL A 166 -11.37 -25.33 43.48
CA VAL A 166 -11.92 -26.54 44.12
C VAL A 166 -10.81 -27.54 44.50
N VAL A 167 -9.77 -27.68 43.68
CA VAL A 167 -8.61 -28.55 43.99
C VAL A 167 -7.78 -27.92 45.09
N ARG A 168 -7.48 -26.62 44.99
CA ARG A 168 -6.74 -25.87 46.01
C ARG A 168 -7.43 -25.90 47.39
N ALA A 169 -8.77 -25.90 47.43
CA ALA A 169 -9.54 -26.02 48.67
C ALA A 169 -9.41 -27.40 49.36
N ALA A 170 -9.12 -28.46 48.59
CA ALA A 170 -8.87 -29.80 49.08
C ALA A 170 -7.48 -29.97 49.74
N GLY A 171 -6.62 -28.95 49.66
CA GLY A 171 -5.25 -28.99 50.21
C GLY A 171 -4.34 -29.96 49.45
N PRO A 172 -4.00 -29.68 48.18
CA PRO A 172 -3.17 -30.55 47.36
C PRO A 172 -1.69 -30.44 47.78
N VAL A 173 -1.06 -31.57 48.06
CA VAL A 173 0.36 -31.71 48.37
C VAL A 173 1.00 -32.61 47.31
N VAL A 174 2.01 -32.12 46.60
CA VAL A 174 2.79 -32.93 45.67
C VAL A 174 3.73 -33.81 46.49
N VAL A 175 3.56 -35.13 46.41
CA VAL A 175 4.28 -36.13 47.21
C VAL A 175 5.44 -36.75 46.42
N ALA A 176 5.29 -36.87 45.10
CA ALA A 176 6.34 -37.29 44.17
C ALA A 176 6.09 -36.73 42.77
N GLY A 177 7.09 -36.86 41.88
CA GLY A 177 7.02 -36.51 40.47
C GLY A 177 6.95 -35.01 40.21
N ALA A 178 7.52 -34.19 41.09
CA ALA A 178 7.42 -32.72 41.01
C ALA A 178 8.00 -32.13 39.70
N ALA A 179 8.96 -32.81 39.07
CA ALA A 179 9.50 -32.45 37.76
C ALA A 179 8.46 -32.58 36.62
N GLY A 180 7.44 -33.41 36.78
CA GLY A 180 6.37 -33.63 35.80
C GLY A 180 5.20 -32.65 35.88
N LEU A 181 5.22 -31.66 36.79
CA LEU A 181 4.07 -30.77 37.03
C LEU A 181 3.65 -29.93 35.81
N ASP A 182 4.52 -29.78 34.83
CA ASP A 182 4.24 -29.07 33.57
C ASP A 182 3.78 -30.03 32.44
N ARG A 183 3.49 -31.32 32.76
CA ARG A 183 2.73 -32.22 31.89
C ARG A 183 1.35 -31.62 31.57
N GLN A 184 0.91 -31.77 30.33
CA GLN A 184 -0.40 -31.30 29.87
C GLN A 184 -1.53 -32.20 30.39
N VAL A 185 -2.61 -31.60 30.90
CA VAL A 185 -3.84 -32.27 31.28
C VAL A 185 -4.86 -32.12 30.15
N ARG A 186 -5.15 -33.24 29.51
CA ARG A 186 -6.15 -33.41 28.44
C ARG A 186 -7.56 -33.59 28.99
N TRP A 187 -7.69 -34.39 30.05
CA TRP A 187 -8.97 -34.72 30.70
C TRP A 187 -8.72 -35.19 32.14
N VAL A 188 -9.78 -35.29 32.94
CA VAL A 188 -9.73 -35.80 34.33
C VAL A 188 -10.60 -37.03 34.48
N HIS A 189 -9.99 -38.16 34.81
CA HIS A 189 -10.66 -39.44 35.04
C HIS A 189 -10.82 -39.69 36.54
N THR A 190 -12.04 -39.94 37.00
CA THR A 190 -12.30 -40.47 38.35
C THR A 190 -12.46 -41.97 38.27
N THR A 191 -11.69 -42.74 39.05
CA THR A 191 -11.70 -44.21 38.96
C THR A 191 -11.19 -44.88 40.24
N GLU A 192 -11.59 -46.14 40.43
CA GLU A 192 -11.02 -47.05 41.43
C GLU A 192 -10.57 -48.38 40.76
N LEU A 193 -10.32 -48.38 39.45
CA LEU A 193 -9.85 -49.56 38.73
C LEU A 193 -8.33 -49.72 38.86
N VAL A 194 -7.88 -50.89 39.35
CA VAL A 194 -6.46 -51.27 39.41
C VAL A 194 -5.83 -51.34 38.02
N ASP A 195 -6.59 -51.78 37.02
CA ASP A 195 -6.16 -51.78 35.61
C ASP A 195 -6.93 -50.73 34.81
N ILE A 196 -6.70 -49.45 35.15
CA ILE A 196 -7.27 -48.30 34.42
C ILE A 196 -6.51 -48.00 33.11
N ALA A 197 -5.23 -48.40 33.01
CA ALA A 197 -4.33 -48.04 31.93
C ALA A 197 -4.86 -48.31 30.50
N PRO A 198 -5.61 -49.40 30.21
CA PRO A 198 -6.21 -49.65 28.89
C PRO A 198 -7.33 -48.67 28.49
N LEU A 199 -7.85 -47.87 29.43
CA LEU A 199 -8.93 -46.91 29.22
C LEU A 199 -8.46 -45.45 29.18
N LEU A 200 -7.18 -45.19 29.50
CA LEU A 200 -6.56 -43.87 29.47
C LEU A 200 -6.03 -43.50 28.08
N ARG A 201 -5.77 -42.20 27.88
CA ARG A 201 -5.00 -41.64 26.78
C ARG A 201 -3.94 -40.67 27.33
N GLY A 202 -2.97 -40.33 26.50
CA GLY A 202 -1.92 -39.37 26.87
C GLY A 202 -2.50 -38.03 27.34
N GLY A 203 -1.99 -37.55 28.47
CA GLY A 203 -2.44 -36.34 29.15
C GLY A 203 -3.62 -36.54 30.10
N ASP A 204 -4.12 -37.75 30.35
CA ASP A 204 -5.24 -37.95 31.28
C ASP A 204 -4.76 -37.91 32.75
N LEU A 205 -5.42 -37.09 33.58
CA LEU A 205 -5.15 -36.95 35.02
C LEU A 205 -6.11 -37.86 35.82
N VAL A 206 -5.57 -38.74 36.66
CA VAL A 206 -6.37 -39.73 37.41
C VAL A 206 -6.67 -39.25 38.84
N LEU A 207 -7.93 -39.32 39.26
CA LEU A 207 -8.39 -39.14 40.64
C LEU A 207 -8.86 -40.49 41.22
N SER A 208 -8.44 -40.83 42.43
CA SER A 208 -8.84 -42.04 43.15
C SER A 208 -8.82 -41.80 44.67
N THR A 209 -9.71 -42.49 45.41
CA THR A 209 -9.67 -42.57 46.89
C THR A 209 -8.67 -43.62 47.39
N GLY A 210 -8.00 -44.31 46.45
CA GLY A 210 -7.11 -45.42 46.68
C GLY A 210 -7.80 -46.70 47.14
N ILE A 211 -9.13 -46.74 47.33
CA ILE A 211 -9.83 -47.83 48.05
C ILE A 211 -9.55 -49.22 47.47
N ALA A 212 -9.54 -49.36 46.15
CA ALA A 212 -9.41 -50.67 45.48
C ALA A 212 -8.00 -50.99 44.95
N LEU A 213 -7.01 -50.11 45.18
CA LEU A 213 -5.61 -50.36 44.79
C LEU A 213 -5.00 -51.60 45.50
N PRO A 214 -3.94 -52.22 44.98
CA PRO A 214 -3.35 -53.40 45.60
C PRO A 214 -2.54 -53.04 46.87
N ASP A 215 -2.55 -53.92 47.88
CA ASP A 215 -1.78 -53.69 49.13
C ASP A 215 -0.26 -53.99 48.99
N ARG A 216 0.15 -54.78 47.99
CA ARG A 216 1.55 -55.20 47.85
C ARG A 216 2.40 -54.07 47.23
N PRO A 217 3.55 -53.71 47.82
CA PRO A 217 4.47 -52.69 47.29
C PRO A 217 4.82 -52.85 45.80
N ALA A 218 5.07 -54.08 45.34
CA ALA A 218 5.39 -54.37 43.94
C ALA A 218 4.23 -54.07 42.98
N ASP A 219 2.99 -54.22 43.42
CA ASP A 219 1.81 -54.01 42.58
C ASP A 219 1.45 -52.52 42.50
N LEU A 220 1.72 -51.76 43.57
CA LEU A 220 1.64 -50.30 43.57
C LEU A 220 2.68 -49.67 42.63
N ALA A 221 3.89 -50.24 42.56
CA ALA A 221 4.89 -49.86 41.58
C ALA A 221 4.43 -50.20 40.14
N ALA A 222 3.93 -51.42 39.91
CA ALA A 222 3.41 -51.83 38.61
C ALA A 222 2.19 -51.00 38.14
N PHE A 223 1.41 -50.45 39.08
CA PHE A 223 0.32 -49.49 38.81
C PHE A 223 0.85 -48.13 38.36
N ALA A 224 1.84 -47.53 39.04
CA ALA A 224 2.46 -46.30 38.57
C ALA A 224 3.11 -46.49 37.19
N GLU A 225 3.76 -47.64 36.97
CA GLU A 225 4.35 -48.04 35.70
C GLU A 225 3.30 -48.36 34.61
N SER A 226 2.03 -48.59 34.94
CA SER A 226 0.95 -48.70 33.94
C SER A 226 0.38 -47.34 33.56
N LEU A 227 0.26 -46.41 34.52
CA LEU A 227 -0.16 -45.03 34.27
C LEU A 227 0.83 -44.28 33.36
N ASP A 228 2.13 -44.39 33.63
CA ASP A 228 3.14 -43.69 32.82
C ASP A 228 3.27 -44.27 31.40
N ARG A 229 3.10 -45.59 31.23
CA ARG A 229 3.01 -46.24 29.90
C ARG A 229 1.80 -45.80 29.08
N SER A 230 0.72 -45.33 29.70
CA SER A 230 -0.42 -44.71 29.04
C SER A 230 -0.28 -43.18 28.91
N GLU A 231 0.92 -42.63 29.14
CA GLU A 231 1.24 -41.20 29.09
C GLU A 231 0.35 -40.33 30.01
N ALA A 232 -0.07 -40.87 31.16
CA ALA A 232 -0.92 -40.16 32.11
C ALA A 232 -0.27 -38.85 32.62
N ALA A 233 -1.08 -37.79 32.77
CA ALA A 233 -0.59 -36.50 33.25
C ALA A 233 -0.13 -36.56 34.71
N GLY A 234 -0.80 -37.37 35.54
CA GLY A 234 -0.51 -37.55 36.96
C GLY A 234 -1.56 -38.40 37.67
N LEU A 235 -1.33 -38.64 38.97
CA LEU A 235 -2.22 -39.37 39.87
C LEU A 235 -2.52 -38.51 41.10
N VAL A 236 -3.80 -38.41 41.47
CA VAL A 236 -4.30 -37.66 42.61
C VAL A 236 -5.04 -38.61 43.55
N ILE A 237 -4.60 -38.67 44.81
CA ILE A 237 -5.14 -39.55 45.85
C ILE A 237 -5.83 -38.72 46.94
N GLU A 238 -7.10 -39.02 47.23
CA GLU A 238 -7.78 -38.49 48.42
C GLU A 238 -7.34 -39.24 49.69
N LEU A 239 -6.83 -38.51 50.68
CA LEU A 239 -6.46 -39.08 51.99
C LEU A 239 -7.68 -39.16 52.93
N GLY A 240 -7.62 -40.11 53.86
CA GLY A 240 -8.58 -40.29 54.95
C GLY A 240 -9.53 -41.49 54.80
N ARG A 241 -9.79 -41.96 53.57
CA ARG A 241 -10.70 -43.11 53.32
C ARG A 241 -10.03 -44.47 53.49
N ARG A 242 -8.86 -44.67 52.85
CA ARG A 242 -8.01 -45.87 53.02
C ARG A 242 -6.70 -45.54 53.71
N TRP A 243 -6.09 -44.42 53.33
CA TRP A 243 -4.74 -44.05 53.72
C TRP A 243 -4.73 -42.66 54.36
N THR A 244 -4.05 -42.53 55.50
CA THR A 244 -3.73 -41.23 56.11
C THR A 244 -2.48 -40.61 55.49
N GLU A 245 -1.59 -41.43 54.95
CA GLU A 245 -0.36 -41.06 54.22
C GLU A 245 -0.19 -42.01 53.03
N VAL A 246 0.30 -41.52 51.89
CA VAL A 246 0.43 -42.34 50.68
C VAL A 246 1.55 -43.39 50.84
N PRO A 247 1.34 -44.67 50.50
CA PRO A 247 2.37 -45.71 50.69
C PRO A 247 3.68 -45.40 49.98
N ALA A 248 4.81 -45.53 50.70
CA ALA A 248 6.15 -45.18 50.21
C ALA A 248 6.49 -45.84 48.86
N ALA A 249 6.09 -47.09 48.63
CA ALA A 249 6.34 -47.79 47.36
C ALA A 249 5.67 -47.14 46.14
N LEU A 250 4.51 -46.48 46.32
CA LEU A 250 3.85 -45.70 45.28
C LEU A 250 4.55 -44.35 45.07
N VAL A 251 4.97 -43.70 46.16
CA VAL A 251 5.75 -42.44 46.14
C VAL A 251 7.07 -42.64 45.39
N GLU A 252 7.84 -43.66 45.76
CA GLU A 252 9.10 -44.04 45.09
C GLU A 252 8.90 -44.37 43.61
N ALA A 253 7.80 -45.04 43.23
CA ALA A 253 7.52 -45.38 41.85
C ALA A 253 7.17 -44.14 41.01
N CYS A 254 6.29 -43.28 41.50
CA CYS A 254 5.96 -42.01 40.86
C CYS A 254 7.18 -41.08 40.73
N GLU A 255 8.07 -41.03 41.73
CA GLU A 255 9.29 -40.23 41.69
C GLU A 255 10.26 -40.73 40.61
N ARG A 256 10.53 -42.05 40.55
CA ARG A 256 11.37 -42.67 39.50
C ARG A 256 10.87 -42.36 38.08
N LEU A 257 9.55 -42.33 37.90
CA LEU A 257 8.89 -42.07 36.61
C LEU A 257 8.71 -40.57 36.31
N SER A 258 9.02 -39.68 37.26
CA SER A 258 8.63 -38.25 37.21
C SER A 258 7.12 -38.03 36.97
N LEU A 259 6.29 -39.00 37.36
CA LEU A 259 4.83 -38.96 37.25
C LEU A 259 4.26 -38.21 38.47
N PRO A 260 3.63 -37.02 38.30
CA PRO A 260 3.12 -36.24 39.42
C PRO A 260 2.14 -37.03 40.29
N LEU A 261 2.48 -37.20 41.57
CA LEU A 261 1.65 -37.83 42.58
C LEU A 261 1.24 -36.78 43.60
N VAL A 262 -0.07 -36.57 43.74
CA VAL A 262 -0.65 -35.51 44.57
C VAL A 262 -1.58 -36.11 45.61
N ALA A 263 -1.35 -35.83 46.88
CA ALA A 263 -2.27 -36.14 47.96
C ALA A 263 -3.22 -34.96 48.21
N LEU A 264 -4.51 -35.23 48.36
CA LEU A 264 -5.48 -34.24 48.85
C LEU A 264 -5.71 -34.46 50.34
N ALA A 265 -5.37 -33.47 51.16
CA ALA A 265 -5.46 -33.55 52.62
C ALA A 265 -6.90 -33.38 53.17
N ARG A 266 -7.89 -33.18 52.30
CA ARG A 266 -9.32 -33.02 52.63
C ARG A 266 -10.18 -33.67 51.56
N GLU A 267 -11.30 -34.26 52.00
CA GLU A 267 -12.30 -34.84 51.11
C GLU A 267 -12.84 -33.81 50.09
N VAL A 268 -12.92 -34.20 48.82
CA VAL A 268 -13.48 -33.36 47.76
C VAL A 268 -14.33 -34.17 46.80
N ARG A 269 -15.42 -33.59 46.32
CA ARG A 269 -16.24 -34.23 45.27
C ARG A 269 -15.44 -34.28 43.97
N PHE A 270 -14.85 -35.43 43.64
CA PHE A 270 -14.10 -35.63 42.41
C PHE A 270 -14.86 -35.22 41.14
N ALA A 271 -16.19 -35.37 41.11
CA ALA A 271 -17.03 -34.86 40.03
C ALA A 271 -16.91 -33.32 39.84
N ALA A 272 -16.80 -32.55 40.93
CA ALA A 272 -16.61 -31.10 40.88
C ALA A 272 -15.16 -30.72 40.48
N VAL A 273 -14.17 -31.55 40.83
CA VAL A 273 -12.79 -31.40 40.33
C VAL A 273 -12.74 -31.64 38.81
N ALA A 274 -13.30 -32.76 38.35
CA ALA A 274 -13.35 -33.10 36.93
C ALA A 274 -14.15 -32.08 36.11
N GLN A 275 -15.26 -31.57 36.64
CA GLN A 275 -16.01 -30.47 36.04
C GLN A 275 -15.15 -29.20 35.94
N ALA A 276 -14.61 -28.68 37.04
CA ALA A 276 -13.90 -27.39 37.03
C ALA A 276 -12.60 -27.40 36.21
N VAL A 277 -11.89 -28.53 36.16
CA VAL A 277 -10.72 -28.70 35.27
C VAL A 277 -11.15 -28.89 33.82
N GLY A 278 -12.24 -29.62 33.56
CA GLY A 278 -12.81 -29.78 32.22
C GLY A 278 -13.32 -28.46 31.62
N GLU A 279 -14.04 -27.66 32.40
CA GLU A 279 -14.46 -26.29 32.07
C GLU A 279 -13.23 -25.44 31.71
N ARG A 280 -12.18 -25.44 32.54
CA ARG A 280 -10.93 -24.71 32.26
C ARG A 280 -10.24 -25.13 30.96
N ILE A 281 -10.25 -26.42 30.62
CA ILE A 281 -9.68 -26.96 29.36
C ILE A 281 -10.52 -26.51 28.17
N VAL A 282 -11.85 -26.57 28.27
CA VAL A 282 -12.78 -26.15 27.21
C VAL A 282 -12.72 -24.63 26.99
N ASP A 283 -12.65 -23.83 28.05
CA ASP A 283 -12.55 -22.37 27.95
C ASP A 283 -11.28 -21.94 27.21
N LEU A 284 -10.12 -22.53 27.52
CA LEU A 284 -8.87 -22.26 26.79
C LEU A 284 -8.97 -22.59 25.30
N GLN A 285 -9.61 -23.71 24.95
CA GLN A 285 -9.84 -24.09 23.56
C GLN A 285 -10.80 -23.14 22.85
N LEU A 286 -11.87 -22.70 23.53
CA LEU A 286 -12.81 -21.70 22.99
C LEU A 286 -12.18 -20.31 22.87
N GLU A 287 -11.31 -19.90 23.78
CA GLU A 287 -10.54 -18.65 23.70
C GLU A 287 -9.62 -18.65 22.47
N ALA A 288 -8.83 -19.71 22.28
CA ALA A 288 -7.95 -19.86 21.11
C ALA A 288 -8.73 -19.88 19.79
N LEU A 289 -9.85 -20.62 19.71
CA LEU A 289 -10.72 -20.65 18.54
C LEU A 289 -11.34 -19.28 18.22
N ARG A 290 -11.88 -18.59 19.23
CA ARG A 290 -12.44 -17.22 19.08
C ARG A 290 -11.38 -16.22 18.63
N GLU A 291 -10.15 -16.37 19.09
CA GLU A 291 -9.04 -15.51 18.71
C GLU A 291 -8.57 -15.75 17.27
N ALA A 292 -8.39 -17.01 16.86
CA ALA A 292 -8.09 -17.36 15.47
C ALA A 292 -9.20 -16.92 14.51
N GLN A 293 -10.47 -17.04 14.92
CA GLN A 293 -11.63 -16.56 14.16
C GLN A 293 -11.63 -15.03 14.03
N ARG A 294 -11.37 -14.28 15.11
CA ARG A 294 -11.26 -12.81 15.06
C ARG A 294 -10.16 -12.33 14.10
N VAL A 295 -9.01 -13.02 14.08
CA VAL A 295 -7.92 -12.75 13.13
C VAL A 295 -8.37 -13.05 11.69
N HIS A 296 -9.11 -14.13 11.47
CA HIS A 296 -9.69 -14.45 10.16
C HIS A 296 -10.67 -13.36 9.69
N GLU A 297 -11.60 -12.94 10.55
CA GLU A 297 -12.64 -11.96 10.23
C GLU A 297 -12.02 -10.63 9.79
N VAL A 298 -11.11 -10.05 10.59
CA VAL A 298 -10.44 -8.78 10.28
C VAL A 298 -9.75 -8.79 8.91
N PHE A 299 -8.96 -9.83 8.58
CA PHE A 299 -8.29 -9.88 7.27
C PHE A 299 -9.23 -10.26 6.12
N THR A 300 -10.37 -10.89 6.39
CA THR A 300 -11.43 -11.11 5.39
C THR A 300 -12.19 -9.81 5.09
N GLU A 301 -12.55 -9.02 6.10
CA GLU A 301 -13.16 -7.70 5.91
C GLU A 301 -12.23 -6.77 5.12
N LEU A 302 -10.94 -6.68 5.49
CA LEU A 302 -9.93 -5.92 4.75
C LEU A 302 -9.77 -6.40 3.30
N SER A 303 -9.85 -7.72 3.05
CA SER A 303 -9.78 -8.26 1.68
C SER A 303 -11.02 -7.96 0.85
N ILE A 304 -12.21 -7.88 1.47
CA ILE A 304 -13.47 -7.54 0.80
C ILE A 304 -13.57 -6.03 0.54
N ALA A 305 -13.03 -5.20 1.43
CA ALA A 305 -12.96 -3.75 1.28
C ALA A 305 -11.86 -3.27 0.30
N GLU A 306 -11.12 -4.20 -0.32
CA GLU A 306 -9.92 -3.93 -1.16
C GLU A 306 -8.86 -3.06 -0.47
N ALA A 307 -8.75 -3.21 0.87
CA ALA A 307 -7.95 -2.36 1.76
C ALA A 307 -6.49 -2.24 1.33
N GLY A 308 -5.92 -1.04 1.50
CA GLY A 308 -4.55 -0.73 1.11
C GLY A 308 -3.51 -1.46 1.97
N PRO A 309 -2.27 -1.65 1.47
CA PRO A 309 -1.19 -2.25 2.26
C PRO A 309 -0.94 -1.53 3.59
N ALA A 310 -1.09 -0.20 3.61
CA ALA A 310 -1.03 0.63 4.81
C ALA A 310 -2.02 0.17 5.90
N GLU A 311 -3.30 0.04 5.54
CA GLU A 311 -4.40 -0.36 6.43
C GLU A 311 -4.24 -1.82 6.91
N ILE A 312 -3.75 -2.70 6.02
CA ILE A 312 -3.41 -4.08 6.35
C ILE A 312 -2.25 -4.12 7.35
N LEU A 313 -1.16 -3.37 7.12
CA LEU A 313 0.01 -3.31 8.02
C LEU A 313 -0.32 -2.68 9.37
N GLU A 314 -1.19 -1.67 9.41
CA GLU A 314 -1.71 -1.09 10.65
C GLU A 314 -2.59 -2.06 11.42
N SER A 315 -3.32 -2.93 10.72
CA SER A 315 -4.11 -3.99 11.34
C SER A 315 -3.22 -5.12 11.87
N VAL A 316 -2.11 -5.46 11.19
CA VAL A 316 -1.08 -6.36 11.73
C VAL A 316 -0.42 -5.77 12.97
N GLN A 317 0.06 -4.51 12.90
CA GLN A 317 0.76 -3.86 14.02
C GLN A 317 -0.14 -3.78 15.27
N ARG A 318 -1.42 -3.48 15.09
CA ARG A 318 -2.42 -3.44 16.17
C ARG A 318 -2.75 -4.82 16.74
N LEU A 319 -2.74 -5.87 15.91
CA LEU A 319 -2.99 -7.25 16.35
C LEU A 319 -1.76 -7.94 16.97
N ALA A 320 -0.55 -7.53 16.59
CA ALA A 320 0.73 -8.07 17.07
C ALA A 320 1.34 -7.28 18.24
N GLY A 321 1.12 -5.97 18.32
CA GLY A 321 1.74 -5.07 19.29
C GLY A 321 3.23 -4.75 19.02
N ALA A 322 3.76 -5.21 17.88
CA ALA A 322 5.20 -5.24 17.58
C ALA A 322 5.50 -4.57 16.21
N THR A 323 6.78 -4.35 15.89
CA THR A 323 7.18 -3.73 14.61
C THR A 323 6.87 -4.65 13.43
N VAL A 324 6.29 -4.09 12.37
CA VAL A 324 5.89 -4.79 11.15
C VAL A 324 6.54 -4.14 9.93
N VAL A 325 7.11 -4.94 9.04
CA VAL A 325 7.78 -4.49 7.81
C VAL A 325 7.30 -5.31 6.62
N LEU A 326 6.93 -4.63 5.53
CA LEU A 326 6.72 -5.24 4.22
C LEU A 326 7.93 -4.94 3.34
N GLU A 327 8.58 -5.98 2.82
CA GLU A 327 9.73 -5.86 1.91
C GLU A 327 9.47 -6.51 0.55
N ASP A 328 10.23 -6.08 -0.46
CA ASP A 328 10.19 -6.60 -1.83
C ASP A 328 11.08 -7.85 -2.05
N GLU A 329 11.06 -8.39 -3.27
CA GLU A 329 11.93 -9.51 -3.71
C GLU A 329 13.44 -9.20 -3.63
N GLN A 330 13.84 -7.94 -3.45
CA GLN A 330 15.22 -7.51 -3.29
C GLN A 330 15.61 -7.22 -1.83
N HIS A 331 14.68 -7.42 -0.88
CA HIS A 331 14.78 -7.07 0.55
C HIS A 331 14.92 -5.56 0.82
N ARG A 332 14.25 -4.72 0.02
CA ARG A 332 14.02 -3.29 0.32
C ARG A 332 12.68 -3.12 1.01
N VAL A 333 12.57 -2.14 1.91
CA VAL A 333 11.30 -1.86 2.59
C VAL A 333 10.35 -1.15 1.63
N VAL A 334 9.15 -1.71 1.44
CA VAL A 334 8.03 -1.11 0.69
C VAL A 334 7.23 -0.19 1.61
N ASP A 335 6.94 -0.66 2.83
CA ASP A 335 6.34 0.13 3.92
C ASP A 335 6.56 -0.58 5.28
N PHE A 336 6.41 0.15 6.38
CA PHE A 336 6.52 -0.39 7.74
C PHE A 336 5.62 0.34 8.75
N ARG A 337 5.31 -0.32 9.87
CA ARG A 337 4.68 0.28 11.05
C ARG A 337 5.47 -0.10 12.30
N SER A 338 5.99 0.89 13.02
CA SER A 338 6.76 0.69 14.25
C SER A 338 5.89 0.14 15.37
N GLY A 339 6.43 -0.80 16.16
CA GLY A 339 5.86 -1.17 17.45
C GLY A 339 6.20 -0.14 18.52
N ALA A 340 6.01 -0.51 19.79
CA ALA A 340 6.54 0.25 20.93
C ALA A 340 8.04 -0.01 21.19
N GLY A 341 8.76 -0.56 20.21
CA GLY A 341 10.14 -1.04 20.30
C GLY A 341 11.14 -0.23 19.46
N ASP A 342 12.39 -0.34 19.87
CA ASP A 342 13.63 0.30 19.38
C ASP A 342 13.67 0.86 17.93
N ALA A 343 14.14 2.11 17.81
CA ALA A 343 14.47 2.76 16.55
C ALA A 343 15.55 2.01 15.73
N GLY A 344 16.36 1.16 16.38
CA GLY A 344 17.36 0.29 15.75
C GLY A 344 16.83 -0.91 14.96
N PHE A 345 15.52 -1.23 15.01
CA PHE A 345 14.98 -2.44 14.35
C PHE A 345 15.26 -2.49 12.82
N LEU A 346 15.25 -1.32 12.17
CA LEU A 346 15.46 -1.17 10.73
C LEU A 346 16.94 -0.93 10.34
N ALA A 347 17.86 -0.84 11.31
CA ALA A 347 19.29 -0.71 11.02
C ALA A 347 19.83 -1.93 10.26
N ASP A 348 20.61 -1.69 9.20
CA ASP A 348 21.16 -2.68 8.26
C ASP A 348 20.12 -3.66 7.68
N TRP A 349 18.87 -3.21 7.50
CA TRP A 349 17.72 -4.05 7.12
C TRP A 349 18.02 -5.04 6.00
N GLN A 350 18.47 -4.55 4.84
CA GLN A 350 18.65 -5.36 3.64
C GLN A 350 19.73 -6.45 3.82
N ALA A 351 20.75 -6.21 4.65
CA ALA A 351 21.76 -7.22 4.96
C ALA A 351 21.21 -8.28 5.92
N ARG A 352 20.54 -7.84 7.00
CA ARG A 352 19.95 -8.72 8.03
C ARG A 352 18.82 -9.58 7.46
N SER A 353 17.93 -9.02 6.63
CA SER A 353 16.81 -9.73 6.03
C SER A 353 17.27 -10.80 5.02
N ARG A 354 18.37 -10.54 4.28
CA ARG A 354 18.99 -11.53 3.37
C ARG A 354 19.62 -12.72 4.09
N ALA A 355 19.99 -12.59 5.36
CA ALA A 355 20.50 -13.71 6.15
C ALA A 355 19.38 -14.70 6.53
N VAL A 356 18.11 -14.28 6.56
CA VAL A 356 16.99 -15.13 6.96
C VAL A 356 16.62 -16.11 5.85
N VAL A 357 16.92 -17.39 6.08
CA VAL A 357 16.50 -18.51 5.22
C VAL A 357 15.07 -18.89 5.58
N LEU A 358 14.17 -18.84 4.59
CA LEU A 358 12.77 -19.26 4.75
C LEU A 358 12.64 -20.77 4.52
N ASP A 359 12.27 -21.51 5.57
CA ASP A 359 11.71 -22.86 5.45
C ASP A 359 10.17 -22.80 5.41
N GLY A 360 9.56 -23.37 4.39
CA GLY A 360 8.11 -23.31 4.17
C GLY A 360 7.59 -21.92 3.74
N ARG A 361 6.40 -21.53 4.24
CA ARG A 361 5.72 -20.25 3.98
C ARG A 361 6.06 -19.19 5.05
N THR A 362 6.17 -19.63 6.29
CA THR A 362 6.35 -18.82 7.48
C THR A 362 7.43 -19.47 8.34
N THR A 363 8.42 -18.69 8.76
CA THR A 363 9.55 -19.16 9.55
C THR A 363 9.81 -18.17 10.68
N TRP A 364 10.04 -18.68 11.89
CA TRP A 364 10.58 -17.88 12.99
C TRP A 364 12.10 -18.03 13.01
N ASP A 365 12.80 -16.90 13.00
CA ASP A 365 14.24 -16.80 13.19
C ASP A 365 14.50 -16.37 14.64
N GLU A 366 14.91 -17.34 15.46
CA GLU A 366 15.26 -17.17 16.88
C GLU A 366 16.47 -16.24 17.05
N ALA A 367 17.45 -16.30 16.15
CA ALA A 367 18.67 -15.49 16.23
C ALA A 367 18.43 -14.03 15.81
N ALA A 368 17.46 -13.79 14.91
CA ALA A 368 17.07 -12.45 14.49
C ALA A 368 15.89 -11.86 15.29
N GLY A 369 15.20 -12.67 16.12
CA GLY A 369 14.01 -12.29 16.88
C GLY A 369 12.82 -11.91 15.98
N ARG A 370 12.58 -12.66 14.91
CA ARG A 370 11.67 -12.26 13.82
C ARG A 370 10.81 -13.41 13.30
N LEU A 371 9.52 -13.13 13.10
CA LEU A 371 8.62 -13.96 12.32
C LEU A 371 8.58 -13.45 10.87
N VAL A 372 8.90 -14.31 9.90
CA VAL A 372 8.98 -13.94 8.47
C VAL A 372 8.02 -14.82 7.67
N THR A 373 7.09 -14.19 6.95
CA THR A 373 6.10 -14.86 6.09
C THR A 373 6.24 -14.39 4.64
N ARG A 374 6.28 -15.32 3.69
CA ARG A 374 6.29 -15.02 2.25
C ARG A 374 4.95 -14.45 1.80
N VAL A 375 4.99 -13.33 1.06
CA VAL A 375 3.83 -12.77 0.36
C VAL A 375 3.80 -13.32 -1.07
N GLY A 376 2.63 -13.73 -1.56
CA GLY A 376 2.49 -14.34 -2.89
C GLY A 376 2.81 -15.84 -2.93
N LYS A 377 3.21 -16.35 -4.10
CA LYS A 377 3.40 -17.80 -4.34
C LYS A 377 4.83 -18.28 -4.01
N PRO A 378 5.07 -19.60 -3.81
CA PRO A 378 6.41 -20.12 -3.51
C PRO A 378 7.41 -19.99 -4.67
N ASP A 379 6.93 -20.10 -5.91
CA ASP A 379 7.71 -19.98 -7.16
C ASP A 379 7.97 -18.54 -7.59
N ARG A 380 7.14 -17.60 -7.12
CA ARG A 380 7.16 -16.18 -7.49
C ARG A 380 6.58 -15.34 -6.35
N GLY A 381 7.35 -15.25 -5.26
CA GLY A 381 6.93 -14.61 -4.02
C GLY A 381 7.25 -13.12 -4.02
N TRP A 382 6.21 -12.28 -4.07
CA TRP A 382 6.25 -10.82 -4.27
C TRP A 382 6.97 -9.99 -3.19
N GLY A 383 7.49 -10.64 -2.15
CA GLY A 383 8.07 -9.98 -0.99
C GLY A 383 7.94 -10.82 0.28
N ARG A 384 8.27 -10.20 1.41
CA ARG A 384 8.09 -10.79 2.74
C ARG A 384 7.35 -9.81 3.66
N LEU A 385 6.49 -10.36 4.52
CA LEU A 385 5.99 -9.69 5.70
C LEU A 385 6.86 -10.15 6.87
N VAL A 386 7.47 -9.21 7.59
CA VAL A 386 8.28 -9.47 8.78
C VAL A 386 7.61 -8.83 9.99
N ILE A 387 7.47 -9.59 11.06
CA ILE A 387 7.01 -9.11 12.36
C ILE A 387 8.10 -9.36 13.39
N GLU A 388 8.37 -8.36 14.23
CA GLU A 388 9.22 -8.47 15.41
C GLU A 388 8.63 -9.48 16.41
N SER A 389 9.42 -10.51 16.77
CA SER A 389 9.03 -11.60 17.67
C SER A 389 10.27 -12.09 18.45
N PRO A 390 10.68 -11.38 19.52
CA PRO A 390 11.88 -11.70 20.30
C PRO A 390 11.77 -12.99 21.14
N ALA A 391 10.59 -13.62 21.14
CA ALA A 391 10.33 -14.95 21.69
C ALA A 391 9.62 -15.83 20.64
N GLU A 392 9.48 -17.13 20.92
CA GLU A 392 8.76 -18.08 20.08
C GLU A 392 7.32 -17.56 19.82
N PRO A 393 6.87 -17.44 18.56
CA PRO A 393 5.63 -16.76 18.22
C PRO A 393 4.40 -17.59 18.62
N THR A 394 3.38 -16.92 19.13
CA THR A 394 2.08 -17.56 19.41
C THR A 394 1.36 -17.96 18.12
N GLU A 395 0.47 -18.95 18.19
CA GLU A 395 -0.37 -19.34 17.04
C GLU A 395 -1.18 -18.15 16.49
N ARG A 396 -1.66 -17.25 17.36
CA ARG A 396 -2.28 -15.96 16.98
C ARG A 396 -1.35 -15.12 16.09
N LEU A 397 -0.07 -14.99 16.46
CA LEU A 397 0.89 -14.17 15.71
C LEU A 397 1.22 -14.79 14.34
N VAL A 398 1.38 -16.11 14.30
CA VAL A 398 1.55 -16.87 13.04
C VAL A 398 0.31 -16.71 12.14
N ALA A 399 -0.89 -16.92 12.67
CA ALA A 399 -2.13 -16.74 11.94
C ALA A 399 -2.30 -15.28 11.43
N THR A 400 -1.92 -14.29 12.24
CA THR A 400 -1.95 -12.87 11.86
C THR A 400 -1.02 -12.61 10.68
N ALA A 401 0.22 -13.10 10.72
CA ALA A 401 1.19 -12.96 9.63
C ALA A 401 0.72 -13.66 8.34
N GLU A 402 0.18 -14.88 8.44
CA GLU A 402 -0.26 -15.64 7.27
C GLU A 402 -1.51 -15.10 6.59
N ARG A 403 -2.48 -14.61 7.38
CA ARG A 403 -3.69 -13.95 6.88
C ARG A 403 -3.39 -12.58 6.28
N ALA A 404 -2.52 -11.80 6.90
CA ALA A 404 -2.05 -10.53 6.34
C ALA A 404 -1.26 -10.72 5.03
N ALA A 405 -0.36 -11.70 4.98
CA ALA A 405 0.35 -12.04 3.75
C ALA A 405 -0.58 -12.58 2.64
N ALA A 406 -1.73 -13.18 3.00
CA ALA A 406 -2.77 -13.52 2.05
C ALA A 406 -3.55 -12.28 1.57
N ALA A 407 -3.93 -11.36 2.45
CA ALA A 407 -4.59 -10.10 2.09
C ALA A 407 -3.70 -9.22 1.18
N LEU A 408 -2.42 -9.05 1.51
CA LEU A 408 -1.44 -8.35 0.68
C LEU A 408 -1.24 -9.02 -0.69
N ALA A 409 -1.34 -10.35 -0.76
CA ALA A 409 -1.29 -11.11 -2.00
C ALA A 409 -2.57 -10.95 -2.85
N LEU A 410 -3.75 -10.90 -2.22
CA LEU A 410 -5.02 -10.62 -2.90
C LEU A 410 -5.07 -9.19 -3.44
N HIS A 411 -4.64 -8.20 -2.66
CA HIS A 411 -4.52 -6.81 -3.12
C HIS A 411 -3.64 -6.71 -4.38
N ARG A 412 -2.46 -7.36 -4.40
CA ARG A 412 -1.59 -7.43 -5.61
C ARG A 412 -2.16 -8.25 -6.78
N LEU A 413 -3.24 -9.03 -6.58
CA LEU A 413 -3.92 -9.76 -7.66
C LEU A 413 -5.08 -8.95 -8.26
N HIS A 414 -5.80 -8.19 -7.43
CA HIS A 414 -6.89 -7.33 -7.87
C HIS A 414 -6.35 -6.09 -8.58
N ASP A 415 -5.26 -5.51 -8.05
CA ASP A 415 -4.57 -4.40 -8.67
C ASP A 415 -3.81 -4.86 -9.92
N ARG A 416 -4.49 -4.83 -11.08
CA ARG A 416 -3.97 -5.27 -12.39
C ARG A 416 -2.73 -4.49 -12.84
N GLN A 417 -2.40 -3.38 -12.17
CA GLN A 417 -1.19 -2.59 -12.37
C GLN A 417 0.03 -3.32 -11.78
N ARG A 418 0.79 -4.02 -12.64
CA ARG A 418 1.85 -4.99 -12.28
C ARG A 418 2.98 -4.54 -11.34
N ASP A 419 3.06 -3.26 -10.97
CA ASP A 419 4.08 -2.68 -10.08
C ASP A 419 3.47 -1.68 -9.06
N SER A 420 2.18 -1.79 -8.76
CA SER A 420 1.43 -0.71 -8.10
C SER A 420 1.94 -0.29 -6.73
N LEU A 421 2.35 -1.24 -5.86
CA LEU A 421 2.75 -0.90 -4.50
C LEU A 421 4.02 -0.04 -4.49
N THR A 422 5.06 -0.44 -5.23
CA THR A 422 6.29 0.36 -5.36
C THR A 422 6.01 1.71 -6.01
N ARG A 423 5.07 1.79 -6.97
CA ARG A 423 4.62 3.07 -7.56
C ARG A 423 3.91 3.97 -6.54
N ARG A 424 3.03 3.42 -5.68
CA ARG A 424 2.36 4.17 -4.59
C ARG A 424 3.39 4.65 -3.56
N THR A 425 4.27 3.76 -3.06
CA THR A 425 5.39 4.13 -2.17
C THR A 425 6.24 5.24 -2.78
N HIS A 426 6.63 5.15 -4.06
CA HIS A 426 7.40 6.21 -4.72
C HIS A 426 6.64 7.54 -4.81
N HIS A 427 5.34 7.51 -5.15
CA HIS A 427 4.50 8.70 -5.20
C HIS A 427 4.35 9.34 -3.81
N GLU A 428 4.03 8.56 -2.77
CA GLU A 428 3.90 9.03 -1.39
C GLU A 428 5.20 9.62 -0.85
N LEU A 429 6.35 8.96 -1.09
CA LEU A 429 7.67 9.50 -0.71
C LEU A 429 7.98 10.79 -1.46
N LEU A 430 7.71 10.87 -2.77
CA LEU A 430 8.01 12.07 -3.56
C LEU A 430 7.07 13.24 -3.21
N VAL A 431 5.79 13.00 -2.95
CA VAL A 431 4.85 14.00 -2.43
C VAL A 431 5.29 14.50 -1.05
N ARG A 432 5.69 13.60 -0.13
CA ARG A 432 6.24 14.01 1.17
C ARG A 432 7.54 14.82 1.01
N LEU A 433 8.42 14.47 0.07
CA LEU A 433 9.67 15.21 -0.20
C LEU A 433 9.42 16.60 -0.81
N LEU A 434 8.31 16.79 -1.52
CA LEU A 434 7.89 18.11 -2.02
C LEU A 434 7.30 18.99 -0.91
N ALA A 435 6.74 18.40 0.15
CA ALA A 435 6.14 19.12 1.28
C ALA A 435 7.13 19.40 2.43
N ASP A 436 7.88 18.38 2.88
CA ASP A 436 8.94 18.49 3.88
C ASP A 436 10.15 17.61 3.48
N PRO A 437 11.10 18.15 2.69
CA PRO A 437 12.32 17.45 2.32
C PRO A 437 13.33 17.24 3.47
N GLY A 438 13.06 17.77 4.67
CA GLY A 438 13.98 17.70 5.82
C GLY A 438 13.66 16.60 6.84
N ALA A 439 12.43 16.06 6.82
CA ALA A 439 11.95 15.11 7.83
C ALA A 439 12.84 13.85 7.99
N PRO A 440 13.40 13.57 9.18
CA PRO A 440 14.28 12.40 9.39
C PRO A 440 13.63 11.04 9.07
N ASP A 441 12.36 10.83 9.45
CA ASP A 441 11.58 9.63 9.08
C ASP A 441 11.50 9.46 7.55
N LEU A 442 11.36 10.55 6.81
CA LEU A 442 11.26 10.50 5.36
C LEU A 442 12.60 10.15 4.70
N LEU A 443 13.70 10.76 5.18
CA LEU A 443 15.05 10.41 4.72
C LEU A 443 15.36 8.92 4.97
N GLN A 444 15.01 8.41 6.15
CA GLN A 444 15.16 7.00 6.51
C GLN A 444 14.28 6.09 5.63
N ARG A 445 13.02 6.46 5.36
CA ARG A 445 12.14 5.71 4.44
C ARG A 445 12.70 5.65 3.03
N CYS A 446 13.21 6.76 2.49
CA CYS A 446 13.83 6.79 1.17
C CYS A 446 15.08 5.89 1.11
N GLU A 447 15.92 5.92 2.14
CA GLU A 447 17.10 5.03 2.23
C GLU A 447 16.71 3.54 2.33
N LEU A 448 15.70 3.19 3.13
CA LEU A 448 15.19 1.82 3.26
C LEU A 448 14.48 1.30 2.00
N ALA A 449 13.85 2.18 1.21
CA ALA A 449 13.36 1.89 -0.13
C ALA A 449 14.49 1.73 -1.17
N GLY A 450 15.75 1.97 -0.78
CA GLY A 450 16.92 1.85 -1.64
C GLY A 450 17.23 3.11 -2.47
N VAL A 451 16.69 4.27 -2.09
CA VAL A 451 16.94 5.60 -2.69
C VAL A 451 17.48 6.55 -1.62
N PRO A 452 18.73 6.37 -1.14
CA PRO A 452 19.33 7.29 -0.16
C PRO A 452 19.41 8.70 -0.75
N LEU A 453 19.19 9.75 0.06
CA LEU A 453 19.19 11.15 -0.39
C LEU A 453 20.32 12.00 0.20
N VAL A 454 20.99 11.50 1.26
CA VAL A 454 22.05 12.20 1.97
C VAL A 454 23.40 11.98 1.27
N ARG A 455 24.16 13.06 1.04
CA ARG A 455 25.45 13.06 0.30
C ARG A 455 25.35 12.48 -1.12
N ARG A 456 24.28 12.85 -1.83
CA ARG A 456 23.95 12.41 -3.20
C ARG A 456 23.72 13.63 -4.08
N GLN A 457 24.00 13.48 -5.37
CA GLN A 457 23.54 14.43 -6.37
C GLN A 457 22.12 14.02 -6.78
N LEU A 458 21.15 14.92 -6.60
CA LEU A 458 19.74 14.66 -6.88
C LEU A 458 19.35 15.34 -8.18
N VAL A 459 18.71 14.61 -9.10
CA VAL A 459 18.35 15.13 -10.43
C VAL A 459 16.88 14.80 -10.73
N GLY A 460 16.07 15.84 -10.96
CA GLY A 460 14.70 15.72 -11.44
C GLY A 460 14.66 15.48 -12.94
N LEU A 461 13.84 14.53 -13.37
CA LEU A 461 13.55 14.23 -14.77
C LEU A 461 12.04 14.05 -14.91
N SER A 462 11.43 14.71 -15.90
CA SER A 462 9.99 14.60 -16.19
C SER A 462 9.80 14.11 -17.62
N LEU A 463 9.07 13.01 -17.79
CA LEU A 463 8.78 12.39 -19.08
C LEU A 463 7.31 12.63 -19.42
N ARG A 464 7.01 13.24 -20.57
CA ARG A 464 5.62 13.35 -21.08
C ARG A 464 5.46 12.60 -22.40
N CYS A 465 4.36 11.86 -22.49
CA CYS A 465 3.93 11.18 -23.71
C CYS A 465 3.37 12.20 -24.72
N PRO A 466 3.72 12.13 -26.02
CA PRO A 466 3.06 12.93 -27.04
C PRO A 466 1.55 12.67 -27.04
N VAL A 467 0.75 13.73 -27.11
CA VAL A 467 -0.71 13.67 -26.98
C VAL A 467 -1.31 12.77 -28.07
N THR A 468 -1.90 11.66 -27.65
CA THR A 468 -2.75 10.80 -28.48
C THR A 468 -4.21 11.19 -28.29
N ALA A 469 -4.99 11.12 -29.38
CA ALA A 469 -6.38 11.56 -29.39
C ALA A 469 -7.33 10.49 -28.84
N ASP A 470 -7.25 10.21 -27.53
CA ASP A 470 -8.36 9.74 -26.69
C ASP A 470 -7.93 9.54 -25.22
N VAL A 471 -8.81 9.82 -24.26
CA VAL A 471 -8.48 9.77 -22.81
C VAL A 471 -8.04 8.35 -22.34
N PRO A 472 -8.72 7.24 -22.72
CA PRO A 472 -8.28 5.90 -22.34
C PRO A 472 -6.92 5.52 -22.95
N ALA A 473 -6.59 6.02 -24.15
CA ALA A 473 -5.30 5.80 -24.78
C ALA A 473 -4.18 6.55 -24.03
N ARG A 474 -4.44 7.79 -23.61
CA ARG A 474 -3.51 8.61 -22.82
C ARG A 474 -3.10 7.92 -21.51
N GLN A 475 -4.06 7.40 -20.74
CA GLN A 475 -3.74 6.71 -19.48
C GLN A 475 -2.91 5.44 -19.71
N GLY A 476 -3.28 4.61 -20.68
CA GLY A 476 -2.51 3.40 -21.02
C GLY A 476 -1.09 3.71 -21.51
N GLN A 477 -0.89 4.88 -22.15
CA GLN A 477 0.42 5.35 -22.59
C GLN A 477 1.26 5.90 -21.43
N LEU A 478 0.64 6.58 -20.44
CA LEU A 478 1.29 6.97 -19.18
C LEU A 478 1.73 5.74 -18.38
N ASP A 479 0.85 4.77 -18.14
CA ASP A 479 1.19 3.51 -17.46
C ASP A 479 2.38 2.79 -18.10
N ALA A 480 2.37 2.70 -19.44
CA ALA A 480 3.46 2.10 -20.19
C ALA A 480 4.78 2.90 -20.04
N ALA A 481 4.71 4.23 -19.97
CA ALA A 481 5.88 5.08 -19.73
C ALA A 481 6.41 4.94 -18.29
N VAL A 482 5.55 4.85 -17.27
CA VAL A 482 5.98 4.60 -15.88
C VAL A 482 6.65 3.22 -15.77
N ALA A 483 6.04 2.17 -16.34
CA ALA A 483 6.62 0.83 -16.36
C ALA A 483 7.97 0.78 -17.10
N ALA A 484 8.09 1.47 -18.24
CA ALA A 484 9.34 1.59 -18.97
C ALA A 484 10.41 2.37 -18.18
N ALA A 485 10.04 3.41 -17.43
CA ALA A 485 10.94 4.17 -16.56
C ALA A 485 11.45 3.34 -15.38
N VAL A 486 10.55 2.66 -14.64
CA VAL A 486 10.92 1.75 -13.54
C VAL A 486 11.87 0.65 -14.04
N HIS A 487 11.56 0.04 -15.18
CA HIS A 487 12.40 -0.99 -15.78
C HIS A 487 13.77 -0.46 -16.22
N ALA A 488 13.85 0.74 -16.81
CA ALA A 488 15.11 1.35 -17.23
C ALA A 488 15.99 1.77 -16.04
N VAL A 489 15.40 2.32 -14.98
CA VAL A 489 16.09 2.60 -13.70
C VAL A 489 16.68 1.32 -13.11
N HIS A 490 15.90 0.22 -13.09
CA HIS A 490 16.38 -1.08 -12.61
C HIS A 490 17.50 -1.66 -13.48
N GLU A 491 17.37 -1.58 -14.80
CA GLU A 491 18.38 -2.04 -15.77
C GLU A 491 19.71 -1.29 -15.60
N MET A 492 19.65 0.02 -15.35
CA MET A 492 20.81 0.88 -15.07
C MET A 492 21.34 0.73 -13.63
N ARG A 493 20.59 0.08 -12.74
CA ARG A 493 20.86 -0.09 -11.30
C ARG A 493 21.01 1.23 -10.52
N VAL A 494 20.44 2.31 -11.03
CA VAL A 494 20.47 3.64 -10.42
C VAL A 494 19.40 3.75 -9.32
N PRO A 495 19.68 4.31 -8.15
CA PRO A 495 18.66 4.67 -7.16
C PRO A 495 17.74 5.78 -7.69
N ALA A 496 16.43 5.55 -7.78
CA ALA A 496 15.47 6.59 -8.15
C ALA A 496 14.05 6.32 -7.61
N LEU A 497 13.34 7.39 -7.25
CA LEU A 497 11.88 7.37 -7.12
C LEU A 497 11.25 7.60 -8.49
N VAL A 498 10.18 6.88 -8.82
CA VAL A 498 9.47 6.97 -10.11
C VAL A 498 7.96 6.94 -9.84
N CYS A 499 7.23 7.98 -10.26
CA CYS A 499 5.79 8.10 -10.06
C CYS A 499 5.09 8.88 -11.18
N GLU A 500 3.79 8.69 -11.32
CA GLU A 500 2.92 9.54 -12.13
C GLU A 500 2.48 10.77 -11.31
N MET A 501 2.59 11.97 -11.89
CA MET A 501 2.08 13.25 -11.37
C MET A 501 1.90 14.24 -12.53
N ASP A 502 0.89 15.11 -12.45
CA ASP A 502 0.71 16.27 -13.35
C ASP A 502 0.75 15.93 -14.87
N ASP A 503 0.12 14.79 -15.22
CA ASP A 503 0.09 14.22 -16.58
C ASP A 503 1.51 14.03 -17.17
N ALA A 504 2.43 13.56 -16.32
CA ALA A 504 3.80 13.22 -16.64
C ALA A 504 4.32 12.09 -15.71
N VAL A 505 5.37 11.41 -16.14
CA VAL A 505 6.16 10.53 -15.27
C VAL A 505 7.29 11.35 -14.65
N ARG A 506 7.23 11.58 -13.34
CA ARG A 506 8.35 12.16 -12.58
C ARG A 506 9.32 11.06 -12.15
N VAL A 507 10.61 11.34 -12.32
CA VAL A 507 11.72 10.55 -11.79
C VAL A 507 12.61 11.47 -10.97
N LEU A 508 12.89 11.08 -9.73
CA LEU A 508 13.94 11.70 -8.91
C LEU A 508 15.11 10.72 -8.83
N LEU A 509 16.17 11.00 -9.58
CA LEU A 509 17.42 10.24 -9.55
C LEU A 509 18.23 10.63 -8.31
N SER A 510 18.82 9.64 -7.64
CA SER A 510 19.82 9.83 -6.60
C SER A 510 21.14 9.18 -7.01
N LEU A 511 22.10 10.03 -7.35
CA LEU A 511 23.38 9.67 -7.95
C LEU A 511 24.52 9.85 -6.93
N ALA A 512 25.61 9.11 -7.10
CA ALA A 512 26.84 9.43 -6.38
C ALA A 512 27.39 10.78 -6.88
N PRO A 513 28.08 11.58 -6.04
CA PRO A 513 28.68 12.86 -6.49
C PRO A 513 29.76 12.74 -7.59
N SER A 514 30.16 11.51 -7.94
CA SER A 514 31.06 11.16 -9.05
C SER A 514 30.36 10.92 -10.39
N ASP A 515 29.03 10.79 -10.39
CA ASP A 515 28.27 10.33 -11.54
C ASP A 515 27.90 11.49 -12.47
N ASP A 516 27.94 11.25 -13.78
CA ASP A 516 27.52 12.21 -14.79
C ASP A 516 25.98 12.22 -14.92
N GLY A 517 25.32 13.11 -14.17
CA GLY A 517 23.85 13.26 -14.19
C GLY A 517 23.28 13.66 -15.56
N THR A 518 24.05 14.35 -16.40
CA THR A 518 23.68 14.68 -17.78
C THR A 518 23.56 13.41 -18.61
N ARG A 519 24.59 12.56 -18.56
CA ARG A 519 24.60 11.26 -19.23
C ARG A 519 23.58 10.28 -18.67
N VAL A 520 23.41 10.20 -17.34
CA VAL A 520 22.44 9.29 -16.71
C VAL A 520 21.00 9.67 -17.07
N THR A 521 20.66 10.96 -17.16
CA THR A 521 19.33 11.40 -17.63
C THR A 521 19.10 11.04 -19.10
N GLU A 522 20.11 11.16 -19.96
CA GLU A 522 20.03 10.83 -21.38
C GLU A 522 19.95 9.31 -21.66
N ASP A 523 20.78 8.50 -21.00
CA ASP A 523 20.73 7.04 -21.07
C ASP A 523 19.36 6.52 -20.59
N LEU A 524 18.81 7.09 -19.51
CA LEU A 524 17.50 6.74 -18.98
C LEU A 524 16.37 7.12 -19.94
N ALA A 525 16.31 8.38 -20.38
CA ALA A 525 15.28 8.85 -21.31
C ALA A 525 15.33 8.08 -22.64
N GLY A 526 16.53 7.77 -23.15
CA GLY A 526 16.72 6.93 -24.34
C GLY A 526 16.20 5.49 -24.16
N ARG A 527 16.39 4.89 -22.97
CA ARG A 527 15.84 3.55 -22.64
C ARG A 527 14.32 3.53 -22.52
N VAL A 528 13.70 4.63 -22.10
CA VAL A 528 12.24 4.79 -22.10
C VAL A 528 11.73 5.05 -23.52
N HIS A 529 12.31 5.99 -24.27
CA HIS A 529 11.87 6.35 -25.62
C HIS A 529 11.87 5.15 -26.59
N ARG A 530 12.81 4.20 -26.43
CA ARG A 530 12.85 2.93 -27.19
C ARG A 530 11.68 1.97 -26.90
N ARG A 531 10.92 2.17 -25.82
CA ARG A 531 9.75 1.35 -25.43
C ARG A 531 8.43 2.11 -25.59
N VAL A 532 8.40 3.38 -25.18
CA VAL A 532 7.26 4.30 -25.30
C VAL A 532 7.80 5.66 -25.72
N ARG A 533 7.30 6.25 -26.81
CA ARG A 533 7.73 7.60 -27.20
C ARG A 533 7.38 8.60 -26.11
N VAL A 534 8.40 9.29 -25.62
CA VAL A 534 8.33 10.36 -24.60
C VAL A 534 9.24 11.52 -25.00
N VAL A 535 8.86 12.73 -24.60
CA VAL A 535 9.77 13.87 -24.49
C VAL A 535 10.22 13.95 -23.04
N ALA A 536 11.49 14.25 -22.77
CA ALA A 536 12.02 14.39 -21.42
C ALA A 536 12.54 15.82 -21.16
N GLY A 537 12.18 16.39 -20.02
CA GLY A 537 12.81 17.59 -19.47
C GLY A 537 13.61 17.23 -18.22
N ALA A 538 14.86 17.69 -18.11
CA ALA A 538 15.71 17.50 -16.94
C ALA A 538 15.93 18.84 -16.21
N GLY A 539 15.79 18.80 -14.88
CA GLY A 539 16.11 19.92 -14.01
C GLY A 539 17.60 19.95 -13.67
N ARG A 540 18.12 21.11 -13.24
CA ARG A 540 19.52 21.22 -12.84
C ARG A 540 19.78 20.39 -11.57
N PRO A 541 20.95 19.75 -11.42
CA PRO A 541 21.28 18.96 -10.22
C PRO A 541 21.11 19.73 -8.90
N ALA A 542 20.92 18.97 -7.83
CA ALA A 542 20.69 19.45 -6.47
C ALA A 542 21.52 18.62 -5.47
N ASP A 543 22.46 19.27 -4.77
CA ASP A 543 23.34 18.61 -3.78
C ASP A 543 22.74 18.56 -2.37
N ARG A 544 21.49 18.99 -2.21
CA ARG A 544 20.75 19.06 -0.94
C ARG A 544 19.31 18.59 -1.13
N VAL A 545 18.79 17.84 -0.15
CA VAL A 545 17.40 17.34 -0.22
C VAL A 545 16.37 18.48 -0.26
N GLY A 546 16.64 19.60 0.41
CA GLY A 546 15.81 20.81 0.32
C GLY A 546 15.67 21.42 -1.09
N GLU A 547 16.51 21.01 -2.04
CA GLU A 547 16.46 21.44 -3.45
C GLU A 547 15.76 20.40 -4.37
N VAL A 548 15.25 19.29 -3.83
CA VAL A 548 14.43 18.29 -4.59
C VAL A 548 13.23 18.95 -5.26
N GLY A 549 12.50 19.78 -4.51
CA GLY A 549 11.39 20.58 -5.02
C GLY A 549 11.80 21.71 -5.97
N ARG A 550 13.09 22.01 -6.14
CA ARG A 550 13.60 22.86 -7.23
C ARG A 550 13.79 22.03 -8.50
N THR A 551 14.61 20.97 -8.44
CA THR A 551 14.96 20.19 -9.63
C THR A 551 13.75 19.50 -10.28
N LEU A 552 12.77 19.02 -9.49
CA LEU A 552 11.52 18.42 -10.02
C LEU A 552 10.52 19.42 -10.63
N ARG A 553 10.59 20.70 -10.24
CA ARG A 553 9.82 21.77 -10.91
C ARG A 553 10.52 22.22 -12.17
N GLU A 554 11.84 22.38 -12.16
CA GLU A 554 12.64 22.67 -13.36
C GLU A 554 12.45 21.57 -14.42
N SER A 555 12.42 20.29 -14.05
CA SER A 555 12.25 19.18 -15.00
C SER A 555 10.88 19.15 -15.67
N LEU A 556 9.79 19.38 -14.91
CA LEU A 556 8.44 19.49 -15.49
C LEU A 556 8.34 20.74 -16.37
N HIS A 557 8.78 21.89 -15.85
CA HIS A 557 8.74 23.16 -16.55
C HIS A 557 9.41 23.12 -17.93
N VAL A 558 10.56 22.44 -18.02
CA VAL A 558 11.25 22.22 -19.29
C VAL A 558 10.40 21.36 -20.24
N VAL A 559 9.83 20.24 -19.77
CA VAL A 559 9.02 19.36 -20.65
C VAL A 559 7.69 20.00 -21.09
N ASP A 560 7.13 20.92 -20.30
CA ASP A 560 5.97 21.74 -20.67
C ASP A 560 6.30 22.74 -21.80
N ALA A 561 7.54 23.25 -21.85
CA ALA A 561 7.96 24.29 -22.80
C ALA A 561 8.43 23.75 -24.18
N VAL A 562 8.72 22.46 -24.31
CA VAL A 562 9.17 21.84 -25.58
C VAL A 562 8.10 21.97 -26.68
N ARG A 563 8.50 22.34 -27.90
CA ARG A 563 7.60 22.35 -29.06
C ARG A 563 7.27 20.93 -29.52
N PRO A 564 5.99 20.58 -29.75
CA PRO A 564 5.65 19.37 -30.48
C PRO A 564 6.38 19.32 -31.83
N GLY A 565 7.10 18.23 -32.08
CA GLY A 565 7.94 18.07 -33.28
C GLY A 565 9.41 18.43 -33.12
N ALA A 566 9.85 19.05 -32.01
CA ALA A 566 11.26 19.31 -31.72
C ALA A 566 12.03 18.03 -31.29
N GLN A 567 12.04 17.00 -32.14
CA GLN A 567 12.51 15.63 -31.80
C GLN A 567 14.04 15.42 -31.94
N GLU A 568 14.83 16.47 -32.12
CA GLU A 568 16.30 16.33 -32.32
C GLU A 568 17.05 15.88 -31.07
N ARG A 569 16.43 15.97 -29.88
CA ARG A 569 17.01 15.52 -28.60
C ARG A 569 16.04 14.65 -27.83
N SER A 570 16.58 13.70 -27.07
CA SER A 570 15.80 12.83 -26.16
C SER A 570 15.53 13.49 -24.80
N VAL A 571 16.40 14.41 -24.39
CA VAL A 571 16.32 15.21 -23.15
C VAL A 571 16.54 16.67 -23.50
N HIS A 572 15.71 17.54 -22.93
CA HIS A 572 15.84 18.99 -22.96
C HIS A 572 16.19 19.49 -21.56
N ARG A 573 16.82 20.67 -21.47
CA ARG A 573 17.17 21.35 -20.22
C ARG A 573 16.69 22.81 -20.22
N LEU A 574 16.90 23.55 -19.12
CA LEU A 574 16.43 24.93 -18.99
C LEU A 574 17.07 25.86 -20.03
N GLU A 575 18.34 25.58 -20.35
CA GLU A 575 19.11 26.21 -21.40
C GLU A 575 18.62 25.92 -22.83
N ASP A 576 17.75 24.93 -23.06
CA ASP A 576 17.20 24.60 -24.38
C ASP A 576 15.84 25.26 -24.68
N VAL A 577 15.12 25.71 -23.65
CA VAL A 577 13.74 26.23 -23.78
C VAL A 577 13.65 27.76 -23.80
N HIS A 578 14.71 28.44 -23.36
CA HIS A 578 14.87 29.91 -23.44
C HIS A 578 13.60 30.69 -23.01
N LEU A 579 13.19 31.69 -23.79
CA LEU A 579 11.98 32.50 -23.59
C LEU A 579 10.70 31.66 -23.56
N ARG A 580 10.62 30.56 -24.33
CA ARG A 580 9.45 29.67 -24.34
C ARG A 580 9.29 28.91 -23.03
N GLY A 581 10.40 28.69 -22.32
CA GLY A 581 10.44 28.38 -20.90
C GLY A 581 9.76 29.47 -20.10
N LEU A 582 10.35 30.67 -19.99
CA LEU A 582 9.79 31.77 -19.18
C LEU A 582 8.28 32.02 -19.40
N LEU A 583 7.79 31.88 -20.64
CA LEU A 583 6.36 32.03 -20.97
C LEU A 583 5.47 30.88 -20.46
N SER A 584 5.96 29.65 -20.33
CA SER A 584 5.17 28.55 -19.74
C SER A 584 5.05 28.65 -18.22
N LEU A 585 5.92 29.37 -17.51
CA LEU A 585 5.67 29.77 -16.10
C LEU A 585 4.49 30.75 -15.98
N LEU A 586 4.14 31.44 -17.06
CA LEU A 586 3.17 32.53 -17.09
C LEU A 586 1.88 32.17 -17.86
N ALA A 587 1.71 30.91 -18.29
CA ALA A 587 0.53 30.45 -19.03
C ALA A 587 -0.79 30.61 -18.25
N ASP A 588 -0.72 30.57 -16.92
CA ASP A 588 -1.85 30.84 -16.03
C ASP A 588 -1.95 32.28 -15.52
N ASP A 589 -1.03 33.15 -15.92
CA ASP A 589 -1.07 34.57 -15.55
C ASP A 589 -1.99 35.34 -16.52
N ASP A 590 -3.09 35.88 -16.00
CA ASP A 590 -4.02 36.67 -16.80
C ASP A 590 -3.37 37.91 -17.45
N ARG A 591 -2.23 38.40 -16.94
CA ARG A 591 -1.46 39.47 -17.58
C ARG A 591 -0.81 39.01 -18.88
N LEU A 592 -0.36 37.75 -18.97
CA LEU A 592 0.13 37.18 -20.23
C LEU A 592 -1.02 36.99 -21.22
N ARG A 593 -2.18 36.53 -20.75
CA ARG A 593 -3.39 36.37 -21.58
C ARG A 593 -3.85 37.71 -22.14
N LEU A 594 -3.96 38.75 -21.29
CA LEU A 594 -4.32 40.11 -21.68
C LEU A 594 -3.30 40.75 -22.64
N PHE A 595 -2.00 40.53 -22.43
CA PHE A 595 -0.95 40.94 -23.37
C PHE A 595 -1.14 40.25 -24.73
N THR A 596 -1.22 38.92 -24.74
CA THR A 596 -1.39 38.13 -25.97
C THR A 596 -2.64 38.53 -26.76
N ALA A 597 -3.75 38.79 -26.05
CA ALA A 597 -4.98 39.29 -26.64
C ALA A 597 -4.80 40.69 -27.27
N ARG A 598 -4.17 41.63 -26.54
CA ARG A 598 -3.91 42.99 -27.01
C ARG A 598 -3.11 43.02 -28.31
N GLU A 599 -2.07 42.19 -28.42
CA GLU A 599 -1.19 42.18 -29.60
C GLU A 599 -1.80 41.43 -30.80
N LEU A 600 -2.62 40.38 -30.60
CA LEU A 600 -3.01 39.45 -31.68
C LEU A 600 -4.51 39.36 -31.99
N ASP A 601 -5.41 39.76 -31.09
CA ASP A 601 -6.84 39.50 -31.31
C ASP A 601 -7.43 40.36 -32.44
N ALA A 602 -6.86 41.53 -32.74
CA ALA A 602 -7.20 42.32 -33.92
C ALA A 602 -6.93 41.54 -35.23
N LEU A 603 -5.79 40.83 -35.31
CA LEU A 603 -5.45 39.97 -36.45
C LEU A 603 -6.33 38.73 -36.51
N LYS A 604 -6.56 38.06 -35.37
CA LYS A 604 -7.47 36.90 -35.28
C LYS A 604 -8.89 37.25 -35.73
N ALA A 605 -9.41 38.40 -35.31
CA ALA A 605 -10.73 38.88 -35.71
C ALA A 605 -10.78 39.26 -37.21
N HIS A 606 -9.69 39.81 -37.76
CA HIS A 606 -9.59 40.10 -39.19
C HIS A 606 -9.57 38.80 -40.01
N ASP A 607 -8.73 37.83 -39.64
CA ASP A 607 -8.63 36.54 -40.32
C ASP A 607 -9.91 35.70 -40.19
N ALA A 608 -10.58 35.71 -39.04
CA ALA A 608 -11.88 35.06 -38.87
C ALA A 608 -12.97 35.64 -39.79
N ARG A 609 -12.92 36.96 -40.04
CA ARG A 609 -13.91 37.68 -40.88
C ARG A 609 -13.60 37.61 -42.38
N TRP A 610 -12.32 37.63 -42.77
CA TRP A 610 -11.90 37.81 -44.16
C TRP A 610 -11.04 36.66 -44.73
N ARG A 611 -10.64 35.68 -43.90
CA ARG A 611 -9.80 34.51 -44.26
C ARG A 611 -8.45 34.88 -44.90
N THR A 612 -7.83 35.94 -44.41
CA THR A 612 -6.65 36.58 -45.00
C THR A 612 -5.30 35.92 -44.70
N GLY A 613 -5.15 35.23 -43.55
CA GLY A 613 -3.89 34.61 -43.12
C GLY A 613 -2.83 35.58 -42.61
N LEU A 614 -3.25 36.72 -42.05
CA LEU A 614 -2.34 37.75 -41.52
C LEU A 614 -1.62 37.26 -40.26
N LEU A 615 -2.26 36.47 -39.39
CA LEU A 615 -1.61 35.91 -38.21
C LEU A 615 -0.48 34.93 -38.57
N GLU A 616 -0.67 34.08 -39.59
CA GLU A 616 0.44 33.25 -40.10
C GLU A 616 1.53 34.09 -40.77
N THR A 617 1.16 35.23 -41.38
CA THR A 617 2.14 36.15 -41.94
C THR A 617 3.03 36.76 -40.85
N VAL A 618 2.47 37.12 -39.68
CA VAL A 618 3.25 37.52 -38.50
C VAL A 618 4.06 36.35 -37.94
N ARG A 619 3.49 35.14 -37.84
CA ARG A 619 4.20 33.93 -37.35
C ARG A 619 5.45 33.64 -38.18
N ALA A 620 5.38 33.75 -39.52
CA ALA A 620 6.54 33.57 -40.39
C ALA A 620 7.57 34.71 -40.25
N LEU A 621 7.11 35.97 -40.16
CA LEU A 621 7.98 37.13 -39.94
C LEU A 621 8.81 36.98 -38.65
N VAL A 622 8.19 36.55 -37.54
CA VAL A 622 8.87 36.40 -36.25
C VAL A 622 9.68 35.10 -36.13
N ARG A 623 9.51 34.14 -37.05
CA ARG A 623 10.39 32.95 -37.23
C ARG A 623 11.65 33.29 -38.03
N HIS A 624 11.56 34.23 -38.97
CA HIS A 624 12.67 34.68 -39.83
C HIS A 624 13.07 36.15 -39.55
N PRO A 625 13.53 36.47 -38.31
CA PRO A 625 13.85 37.85 -37.94
C PRO A 625 14.93 38.44 -38.85
N GLY A 626 14.68 39.65 -39.36
CA GLY A 626 15.55 40.34 -40.31
C GLY A 626 15.44 39.86 -41.77
N SER A 627 14.75 38.75 -42.07
CA SER A 627 14.59 38.24 -43.44
C SER A 627 13.13 38.17 -43.89
N LYS A 628 12.62 39.32 -44.35
CA LYS A 628 11.38 39.41 -45.13
C LYS A 628 11.44 38.59 -46.44
N SER A 629 12.61 38.03 -46.83
CA SER A 629 12.69 37.08 -47.95
C SER A 629 12.33 35.65 -47.55
N ASP A 630 12.85 35.16 -46.43
CA ASP A 630 12.68 33.76 -46.05
C ASP A 630 11.27 33.50 -45.51
N ALA A 631 10.67 34.48 -44.83
CA ALA A 631 9.24 34.47 -44.49
C ALA A 631 8.33 34.34 -45.73
N ALA A 632 8.70 34.93 -46.88
CA ALA A 632 7.94 34.76 -48.12
C ALA A 632 8.07 33.32 -48.67
N VAL A 633 9.22 32.68 -48.47
CA VAL A 633 9.48 31.28 -48.87
C VAL A 633 8.71 30.31 -47.96
N GLU A 634 8.70 30.51 -46.64
CA GLU A 634 7.91 29.73 -45.67
C GLU A 634 6.41 29.78 -46.02
N LEU A 635 5.89 30.96 -46.31
CA LEU A 635 4.48 31.19 -46.69
C LEU A 635 4.14 30.81 -48.14
N HIS A 636 5.13 30.41 -48.94
CA HIS A 636 5.01 30.10 -50.38
C HIS A 636 4.37 31.24 -51.21
N VAL A 637 4.76 32.50 -50.95
CA VAL A 637 4.27 33.70 -51.65
C VAL A 637 5.39 34.47 -52.37
N SER A 638 5.03 35.35 -53.31
CA SER A 638 5.99 36.31 -53.86
C SER A 638 6.38 37.36 -52.82
N ARG A 639 7.58 37.95 -52.96
CA ARG A 639 8.01 39.08 -52.12
C ARG A 639 7.01 40.23 -52.13
N SER A 640 6.42 40.56 -53.28
CA SER A 640 5.38 41.61 -53.37
C SER A 640 4.15 41.27 -52.53
N ALA A 641 3.61 40.05 -52.68
CA ALA A 641 2.44 39.60 -51.92
C ALA A 641 2.72 39.49 -50.41
N LEU A 642 3.99 39.30 -50.00
CA LEU A 642 4.35 39.46 -48.59
C LEU A 642 4.28 40.93 -48.16
N TYR A 643 4.89 41.85 -48.89
CA TYR A 643 4.83 43.28 -48.55
C TYR A 643 3.39 43.80 -48.49
N ASP A 644 2.52 43.39 -49.43
CA ASP A 644 1.10 43.73 -49.42
C ASP A 644 0.38 43.21 -48.15
N ARG A 645 0.76 42.02 -47.65
CA ARG A 645 0.25 41.45 -46.39
C ARG A 645 0.84 42.12 -45.15
N LEU A 646 2.11 42.51 -45.15
CA LEU A 646 2.75 43.21 -44.04
C LEU A 646 2.16 44.62 -43.87
N ALA A 647 2.01 45.37 -44.96
CA ALA A 647 1.27 46.64 -44.96
C ALA A 647 -0.18 46.48 -44.49
N LYS A 648 -0.79 45.30 -44.72
CA LYS A 648 -2.11 44.98 -44.18
C LYS A 648 -2.10 44.65 -42.69
N VAL A 649 -1.05 44.02 -42.16
CA VAL A 649 -0.86 43.82 -40.71
C VAL A 649 -0.69 45.18 -40.02
N GLU A 650 0.17 46.05 -40.54
CA GLU A 650 0.37 47.43 -40.05
C GLU A 650 -0.97 48.19 -40.00
N GLN A 651 -1.77 48.14 -41.06
CA GLN A 651 -3.09 48.78 -41.11
C GLN A 651 -4.10 48.18 -40.10
N VAL A 652 -4.01 46.88 -39.78
CA VAL A 652 -4.96 46.20 -38.88
C VAL A 652 -4.59 46.37 -37.41
N LEU A 653 -3.29 46.43 -37.09
CA LEU A 653 -2.77 46.67 -35.75
C LEU A 653 -2.66 48.16 -35.39
N GLY A 654 -2.44 49.04 -36.37
CA GLY A 654 -2.14 50.45 -36.14
C GLY A 654 -0.70 50.70 -35.66
N VAL A 655 0.25 49.87 -36.10
CA VAL A 655 1.67 49.89 -35.67
C VAL A 655 2.61 49.90 -36.88
N ASP A 656 3.87 50.28 -36.64
CA ASP A 656 4.99 50.13 -37.57
C ASP A 656 5.67 48.76 -37.33
N LEU A 657 5.94 47.98 -38.38
CA LEU A 657 6.63 46.68 -38.26
C LEU A 657 8.15 46.76 -38.45
N ASP A 658 8.72 47.94 -38.72
CA ASP A 658 10.16 48.17 -38.65
C ASP A 658 10.58 48.75 -37.28
N ASP A 659 9.63 48.98 -36.35
CA ASP A 659 9.89 49.25 -34.93
C ASP A 659 10.32 47.96 -34.19
N PRO A 660 11.50 47.94 -33.53
CA PRO A 660 12.01 46.75 -32.85
C PRO A 660 11.21 46.34 -31.61
N ASP A 661 10.64 47.29 -30.87
CA ASP A 661 9.85 46.99 -29.66
C ASP A 661 8.50 46.34 -30.06
N ILE A 662 7.91 46.78 -31.17
CA ILE A 662 6.72 46.14 -31.76
C ILE A 662 7.04 44.73 -32.26
N LEU A 663 8.15 44.52 -32.98
CA LEU A 663 8.55 43.18 -33.44
C LEU A 663 8.83 42.22 -32.28
N VAL A 664 9.47 42.70 -31.20
CA VAL A 664 9.69 41.90 -29.99
C VAL A 664 8.35 41.61 -29.29
N SER A 665 7.46 42.59 -29.18
CA SER A 665 6.12 42.42 -28.60
C SER A 665 5.32 41.33 -29.34
N LEU A 666 5.29 41.40 -30.68
CA LEU A 666 4.65 40.40 -31.54
C LEU A 666 5.32 39.02 -31.45
N HIS A 667 6.65 38.94 -31.36
CA HIS A 667 7.36 37.65 -31.18
C HIS A 667 7.01 37.01 -29.83
N VAL A 668 7.01 37.78 -28.74
CA VAL A 668 6.59 37.32 -27.41
C VAL A 668 5.11 36.89 -27.43
N ALA A 669 4.23 37.67 -28.06
CA ALA A 669 2.82 37.34 -28.15
C ALA A 669 2.54 36.09 -28.99
N VAL A 670 3.26 35.87 -30.10
CA VAL A 670 3.16 34.63 -30.90
C VAL A 670 3.63 33.41 -30.11
N LEU A 671 4.73 33.52 -29.34
CA LEU A 671 5.17 32.43 -28.47
C LEU A 671 4.19 32.17 -27.32
N ALA A 672 3.56 33.22 -26.78
CA ALA A 672 2.53 33.10 -25.75
C ALA A 672 1.23 32.49 -26.29
N ASP A 673 0.80 32.88 -27.49
CA ASP A 673 -0.35 32.29 -28.21
C ASP A 673 -0.13 30.80 -28.52
N GLU A 674 1.09 30.41 -28.90
CA GLU A 674 1.47 28.99 -28.96
C GLU A 674 1.33 28.31 -27.59
N VAL A 675 1.96 28.83 -26.54
CA VAL A 675 1.98 28.20 -25.20
C VAL A 675 0.56 28.07 -24.61
N LEU A 676 -0.22 29.16 -24.66
CA LEU A 676 -1.61 29.20 -24.19
C LEU A 676 -2.51 28.23 -24.98
N GLY A 677 -2.35 28.16 -26.30
CA GLY A 677 -3.11 27.26 -27.17
C GLY A 677 -2.86 25.77 -26.93
N HIS A 678 -1.73 25.40 -26.31
CA HIS A 678 -1.44 24.02 -25.90
C HIS A 678 -1.96 23.70 -24.47
N GLY A 679 -2.23 24.72 -23.65
CA GLY A 679 -2.71 24.57 -22.27
C GLY A 679 -4.19 24.21 -22.15
N THR A 680 -5.03 24.56 -23.13
CA THR A 680 -6.49 24.38 -23.11
C THR A 680 -6.97 22.93 -23.35
N GLY A 681 -6.15 21.94 -23.01
CA GLY A 681 -6.42 20.51 -23.17
C GLY A 681 -7.38 19.87 -22.16
N ALA A 682 -7.92 20.61 -21.17
CA ALA A 682 -8.84 20.07 -20.16
C ALA A 682 -9.74 21.14 -19.48
N ALA A 683 -10.88 21.49 -20.07
CA ALA A 683 -11.95 22.25 -19.38
C ALA A 683 -13.36 22.00 -19.99
N PRO A 684 -14.16 21.05 -19.46
CA PRO A 684 -15.49 20.77 -20.01
C PRO A 684 -16.55 21.79 -19.55
N GLY A 685 -16.78 22.81 -20.37
CA GLY A 685 -18.12 23.41 -20.53
C GLY A 685 -18.66 24.29 -19.40
N ALA A 686 -17.96 25.37 -19.04
CA ALA A 686 -18.58 26.50 -18.33
C ALA A 686 -19.59 27.21 -19.26
N ARG A 687 -20.87 26.80 -19.22
CA ARG A 687 -21.96 27.52 -19.91
C ARG A 687 -22.15 28.89 -19.27
N SER A 688 -22.09 29.96 -20.07
CA SER A 688 -22.43 31.30 -19.61
C SER A 688 -23.88 31.36 -19.10
N PRO A 689 -24.16 31.93 -17.92
CA PRO A 689 -25.53 32.10 -17.44
C PRO A 689 -26.24 33.18 -18.26
N ALA A 690 -27.30 32.79 -18.96
CA ALA A 690 -28.16 33.75 -19.67
C ALA A 690 -28.88 34.64 -18.65
N VAL A 691 -28.60 35.94 -18.69
CA VAL A 691 -29.36 36.96 -17.95
C VAL A 691 -30.74 37.10 -18.63
N PRO A 692 -31.86 37.06 -17.88
CA PRO A 692 -33.19 37.01 -18.48
C PRO A 692 -33.70 38.39 -18.95
N THR A 693 -34.64 38.33 -19.90
CA THR A 693 -35.64 39.37 -20.20
C THR A 693 -37.02 38.85 -19.84
#